data_AF-N6YKL3-F1
#
_entry.id   AF-N6YKL3-F1
#
_cell.length_a   1.000
_cell.length_b   1.000
_cell.length_c   1.000
_cell.angle_alpha   90.00
_cell.angle_beta   90.00
_cell.angle_gamma   90.00
#
_symmetry.space_group_name_H-M   'P 1'
#
loop_
_entity.id
_entity.type
_entity.pdbx_description
1 polymer ?
#
loop_
_entity_poly.entity_id
_entity_poly.type
_entity_poly.pdbx_seq_one_letter_code
_entity_poly.pdbx_strand_id
1 'polypeptide(L)'
;MKTSSKKTRSMLRPSVLALAIATGFPLIASAQSSLPAEFTVLGSLGGDYNRLGGYYNNRVVSADGTVVIGYGETTDGYYNAFRWTAADGIASLGTLGGNYSYAHSMSADGGVVVGQSYLTDWSNSRAFRWTEATGMIDLGTLGGNYSYAYGVSADGSVVVGQARTAMNQDRAFRWTEATGMVDLGTLGGSYSYATGVSNDGNAVAGYAYTAASHGHAFRWTEAGGMADLGTLGGNYSYAYGISGDGSAVVGHADTESGHTHAFRWTEASGMTNLGTLGGNWSYAYRVNIDGSVVIGYARTEEDQYHAFRWTEAGGMADLGTLGGNYSWASGLSDDGSVVVGVTYDADSIYQPFRWTAATGMQSVSDWLAGAGVTTPEGWRLADGGEVGVNSLGNVVVGTGRDAEGRNQVWLARVGHGSGIISVQDWLRSVSGAGQAFHSGLQLTNLPLNGAHHRPLMSYPQLGSTNCFWATGDLARHENKDARVGTGEVGVCTDFAGGAVRAGVGVGIGRQTQDLAFGGRSKVDGQFLVGEVNWRPEGSPIVGSVTAVLGDWDADIRRGYMNGTTQERSSGSPDVDALALRLRADWFDAARLGSATLTPWASYTWSRVKVDGYTESGGAFPATFDGQKHNADELRLGVAADWSLTPATGVRGTIETVHRLDDRGPALSGSEASGLLSFNEPGARIRKNWQRVGVDVDHRIKPNMVVTVSAHAATSGEDPSYSAAVSLRLGF
;
A
#
# COMPACT_ATOMS: atom_id res chain seq x y z
N MET A 1 -26.31 10.45 31.16
CA MET A 1 -25.17 10.20 32.07
C MET A 1 -24.12 9.45 31.25
N LYS A 2 -22.92 9.91 30.90
CA LYS A 2 -22.09 11.09 31.21
C LYS A 2 -21.62 11.71 29.89
N THR A 3 -21.72 13.02 29.79
CA THR A 3 -21.11 13.85 28.73
C THR A 3 -19.62 14.03 29.04
N SER A 4 -18.74 13.68 28.09
CA SER A 4 -17.31 14.01 28.16
C SER A 4 -17.05 15.27 27.34
N SER A 5 -16.76 16.37 28.03
CA SER A 5 -16.39 17.65 27.44
C SER A 5 -14.97 17.60 26.86
N LYS A 6 -14.81 17.89 25.56
CA LYS A 6 -13.52 18.26 24.96
C LYS A 6 -13.02 19.55 25.62
N LYS A 7 -11.91 19.47 26.37
CA LYS A 7 -11.13 20.65 26.79
C LYS A 7 -10.15 21.01 25.67
N THR A 8 -10.43 22.08 24.94
CA THR A 8 -9.47 22.75 24.05
C THR A 8 -8.40 23.41 24.93
N ARG A 9 -7.14 22.95 24.84
CA ARG A 9 -5.96 23.65 25.36
C ARG A 9 -5.30 24.40 24.19
N SER A 10 -5.87 25.53 23.80
CA SER A 10 -5.18 26.53 22.97
C SER A 10 -4.32 27.39 23.91
N MET A 11 -3.03 27.57 23.61
CA MET A 11 -2.14 28.39 24.45
C MET A 11 -2.42 29.90 24.33
N LEU A 12 -3.11 30.39 23.29
CA LEU A 12 -3.44 31.80 23.13
C LEU A 12 -4.75 31.94 22.34
N ARG A 13 -5.78 32.57 22.93
CA ARG A 13 -6.97 33.03 22.19
C ARG A 13 -6.62 34.34 21.47
N PRO A 14 -6.64 34.42 20.14
CA PRO A 14 -6.44 35.69 19.45
C PRO A 14 -7.76 36.46 19.42
N SER A 15 -7.83 37.53 20.22
CA SER A 15 -8.83 38.58 20.05
C SER A 15 -8.23 39.66 19.15
N VAL A 16 -8.88 39.90 18.00
CA VAL A 16 -8.78 41.10 17.14
C VAL A 16 -7.50 41.24 16.27
N LEU A 17 -7.59 40.81 15.00
CA LEU A 17 -7.27 41.64 13.83
C LEU A 17 -7.81 40.95 12.56
N ALA A 18 -8.89 41.48 11.97
CA ALA A 18 -9.41 41.01 10.68
C ALA A 18 -9.44 42.18 9.70
N LEU A 19 -8.71 42.05 8.59
CA LEU A 19 -8.84 42.91 7.41
C LEU A 19 -8.97 42.03 6.16
N ALA A 20 -10.17 42.12 5.56
CA ALA A 20 -10.62 41.83 4.19
C ALA A 20 -9.92 40.75 3.32
N ILE A 21 -10.71 39.85 2.72
CA ILE A 21 -11.29 39.99 1.36
C ILE A 21 -12.27 38.81 1.16
N ALA A 22 -13.53 39.13 0.89
CA ALA A 22 -14.56 38.17 0.53
C ALA A 22 -14.64 38.07 -1.00
N THR A 23 -14.42 36.87 -1.54
CA THR A 23 -14.96 36.47 -2.84
C THR A 23 -15.61 35.11 -2.66
N GLY A 24 -16.94 35.09 -2.83
CA GLY A 24 -17.75 33.90 -2.68
C GLY A 24 -17.58 32.94 -3.86
N PHE A 25 -17.44 31.66 -3.54
CA PHE A 25 -17.80 30.56 -4.42
C PHE A 25 -18.68 29.60 -3.62
N PRO A 26 -19.83 29.16 -4.16
CA PRO A 26 -20.70 28.21 -3.47
C PRO A 26 -20.02 26.84 -3.42
N LEU A 27 -19.89 26.27 -2.22
CA LEU A 27 -19.60 24.85 -2.06
C LEU A 27 -20.77 24.05 -2.64
N ILE A 28 -20.54 23.41 -3.79
CA ILE A 28 -21.38 22.31 -4.24
C ILE A 28 -20.98 21.12 -3.38
N ALA A 29 -21.82 20.77 -2.41
CA ALA A 29 -21.74 19.49 -1.72
C ALA A 29 -22.03 18.38 -2.74
N SER A 30 -21.00 17.70 -3.24
CA SER A 30 -21.18 16.48 -4.01
C SER A 30 -21.64 15.39 -3.04
N ALA A 31 -22.88 14.94 -3.20
CA ALA A 31 -23.38 13.75 -2.54
C ALA A 31 -22.48 12.55 -2.91
N GLN A 32 -21.91 11.91 -1.89
CA GLN A 32 -21.13 10.69 -2.03
C GLN A 32 -22.08 9.56 -2.43
N SER A 33 -21.92 9.01 -3.63
CA SER A 33 -22.54 7.74 -4.00
C SER A 33 -21.63 6.60 -3.51
N SER A 34 -21.91 6.08 -2.32
CA SER A 34 -21.51 4.71 -1.99
C SER A 34 -22.17 3.78 -3.00
N LEU A 35 -21.44 2.85 -3.60
CA LEU A 35 -22.08 1.80 -4.39
C LEU A 35 -22.97 1.00 -3.44
N PRO A 36 -24.29 0.89 -3.71
CA PRO A 36 -25.20 0.18 -2.83
C PRO A 36 -24.82 -1.30 -2.77
N ALA A 37 -25.19 -1.97 -1.68
CA ALA A 37 -25.25 -3.41 -1.71
C ALA A 37 -26.20 -3.82 -2.86
N GLU A 38 -25.79 -4.79 -3.67
CA GLU A 38 -26.55 -5.21 -4.84
C GLU A 38 -26.37 -6.69 -5.14
N PHE A 39 -27.39 -7.23 -5.82
CA PHE A 39 -27.36 -8.51 -6.50
C PHE A 39 -27.69 -8.27 -7.96
N THR A 40 -26.80 -8.68 -8.84
CA THR A 40 -26.86 -8.42 -10.28
C THR A 40 -26.82 -9.72 -11.03
N VAL A 41 -27.82 -9.96 -11.87
CA VAL A 41 -27.81 -11.02 -12.87
C VAL A 41 -27.08 -10.50 -14.10
N LEU A 42 -26.05 -11.21 -14.55
CA LEU A 42 -25.09 -10.66 -15.52
C LEU A 42 -25.62 -10.61 -16.98
N GLY A 43 -26.77 -11.26 -17.24
CA GLY A 43 -27.38 -11.35 -18.58
C GLY A 43 -27.01 -12.65 -19.30
N SER A 44 -27.11 -12.64 -20.64
CA SER A 44 -26.75 -13.79 -21.48
C SER A 44 -26.16 -13.36 -22.83
N LEU A 45 -25.55 -14.31 -23.55
CA LEU A 45 -25.18 -14.15 -24.97
C LEU A 45 -26.34 -14.44 -25.93
N GLY A 46 -27.57 -14.48 -25.43
CA GLY A 46 -28.78 -14.77 -26.19
C GLY A 46 -29.34 -16.18 -26.02
N GLY A 47 -28.59 -17.11 -25.44
CA GLY A 47 -29.06 -18.44 -25.03
C GLY A 47 -29.47 -18.51 -23.54
N ASP A 48 -29.80 -19.72 -23.09
CA ASP A 48 -30.37 -20.00 -21.75
C ASP A 48 -29.36 -20.64 -20.78
N TYR A 49 -28.09 -20.70 -21.17
CA TYR A 49 -27.04 -21.32 -20.38
C TYR A 49 -25.79 -20.43 -20.28
N ASN A 50 -25.49 -19.92 -19.08
CA ASN A 50 -24.26 -19.22 -18.75
C ASN A 50 -23.61 -19.83 -17.51
N ARG A 51 -22.27 -19.92 -17.51
CA ARG A 51 -21.49 -20.44 -16.38
C ARG A 51 -20.19 -19.67 -16.21
N LEU A 52 -19.73 -19.53 -14.97
CA LEU A 52 -18.36 -19.10 -14.69
C LEU A 52 -17.34 -20.06 -15.32
N GLY A 53 -16.20 -19.51 -15.70
CA GLY A 53 -15.17 -20.23 -16.42
C GLY A 53 -14.17 -20.88 -15.48
N GLY A 54 -14.16 -22.21 -15.37
CA GLY A 54 -13.11 -22.84 -14.57
C GLY A 54 -12.96 -24.34 -14.78
N TYR A 55 -11.73 -24.67 -15.15
CA TYR A 55 -11.07 -25.91 -14.76
C TYR A 55 -10.15 -25.56 -13.58
N TYR A 56 -10.14 -26.37 -12.52
CA TYR A 56 -9.20 -26.30 -11.39
C TYR A 56 -9.28 -25.07 -10.47
N ASN A 57 -10.44 -24.41 -10.34
CA ASN A 57 -10.61 -23.17 -9.56
C ASN A 57 -9.63 -22.11 -10.06
N ASN A 58 -10.00 -21.22 -10.98
CA ASN A 58 -9.13 -20.15 -11.50
C ASN A 58 -9.76 -18.77 -11.27
N ARG A 59 -9.06 -17.66 -11.59
CA ARG A 59 -9.56 -16.30 -11.29
C ARG A 59 -10.70 -15.96 -12.26
N VAL A 60 -11.94 -16.02 -11.76
CA VAL A 60 -13.18 -15.76 -12.52
C VAL A 60 -13.77 -14.37 -12.33
N VAL A 61 -13.27 -13.63 -11.34
CA VAL A 61 -13.57 -12.22 -11.08
C VAL A 61 -12.26 -11.47 -10.91
N SER A 62 -12.17 -10.27 -11.48
CA SER A 62 -11.00 -9.40 -11.35
C SER A 62 -10.77 -9.03 -9.87
N ALA A 63 -9.54 -8.64 -9.53
CA ALA A 63 -9.17 -8.22 -8.17
C ALA A 63 -10.11 -7.16 -7.61
N ASP A 64 -10.61 -6.34 -8.52
CA ASP A 64 -11.44 -5.18 -8.27
C ASP A 64 -12.95 -5.48 -8.24
N GLY A 65 -13.37 -6.66 -8.68
CA GLY A 65 -14.77 -7.06 -8.74
C GLY A 65 -15.58 -6.43 -9.87
N THR A 66 -14.96 -5.78 -10.87
CA THR A 66 -15.66 -5.10 -11.98
C THR A 66 -15.77 -5.95 -13.24
N VAL A 67 -14.94 -6.98 -13.37
CA VAL A 67 -14.89 -7.88 -14.52
C VAL A 67 -15.19 -9.30 -14.06
N VAL A 68 -16.08 -9.98 -14.78
CA VAL A 68 -16.39 -11.40 -14.58
C VAL A 68 -16.22 -12.12 -15.90
N ILE A 69 -15.65 -13.32 -15.88
CA ILE A 69 -15.50 -14.15 -17.09
C ILE A 69 -16.22 -15.48 -16.95
N GLY A 70 -16.52 -16.07 -18.09
CA GLY A 70 -17.05 -17.42 -18.16
C GLY A 70 -17.31 -17.83 -19.59
N TYR A 71 -18.31 -18.68 -19.78
CA TYR A 71 -18.82 -19.01 -21.09
C TYR A 71 -20.35 -19.06 -21.09
N GLY A 72 -20.94 -18.71 -22.23
CA GLY A 72 -22.38 -18.57 -22.38
C GLY A 72 -22.85 -19.09 -23.73
N GLU A 73 -24.07 -19.59 -23.75
CA GLU A 73 -24.75 -20.04 -24.96
C GLU A 73 -25.16 -18.84 -25.81
N THR A 74 -24.78 -18.88 -27.09
CA THR A 74 -25.17 -17.89 -28.10
C THR A 74 -26.54 -18.22 -28.68
N THR A 75 -27.12 -17.28 -29.43
CA THR A 75 -28.40 -17.49 -30.14
C THR A 75 -28.40 -18.69 -31.10
N ASP A 76 -27.23 -19.12 -31.54
CA ASP A 76 -27.04 -20.23 -32.47
C ASP A 76 -26.85 -21.59 -31.76
N GLY A 77 -26.94 -21.62 -30.42
CA GLY A 77 -26.84 -22.83 -29.59
C GLY A 77 -25.42 -23.30 -29.29
N TYR A 78 -24.41 -22.45 -29.51
CA TYR A 78 -23.00 -22.75 -29.24
C TYR A 78 -22.48 -21.99 -28.01
N TYR A 79 -21.36 -22.42 -27.42
CA TYR A 79 -20.81 -21.75 -26.23
C TYR A 79 -19.62 -20.85 -26.57
N ASN A 80 -19.70 -19.58 -26.22
CA ASN A 80 -18.57 -18.66 -26.35
C ASN A 80 -18.09 -18.21 -24.98
N ALA A 81 -16.77 -18.05 -24.86
CA ALA A 81 -16.14 -17.34 -23.78
C ALA A 81 -16.70 -15.92 -23.73
N PHE A 82 -17.02 -15.42 -22.54
CA PHE A 82 -17.49 -14.07 -22.35
C PHE A 82 -16.64 -13.30 -21.33
N ARG A 83 -16.72 -11.98 -21.44
CA ARG A 83 -16.31 -11.03 -20.41
C ARG A 83 -17.49 -10.11 -20.11
N TRP A 84 -17.77 -9.93 -18.82
CA TRP A 84 -18.81 -9.04 -18.33
C TRP A 84 -18.20 -7.80 -17.70
N THR A 85 -18.81 -6.64 -17.97
CA THR A 85 -18.66 -5.41 -17.18
C THR A 85 -20.04 -4.81 -16.94
N ALA A 86 -20.16 -3.91 -15.96
CA ALA A 86 -21.41 -3.19 -15.73
C ALA A 86 -21.82 -2.30 -16.93
N ALA A 87 -20.86 -1.84 -17.74
CA ALA A 87 -21.13 -0.99 -18.91
C ALA A 87 -21.62 -1.80 -20.10
N ASP A 88 -21.05 -3.00 -20.32
CA ASP A 88 -21.24 -3.77 -21.54
C ASP A 88 -22.21 -4.94 -21.37
N GLY A 89 -22.49 -5.35 -20.13
CA GLY A 89 -23.13 -6.64 -19.86
C GLY A 89 -22.23 -7.80 -20.27
N ILE A 90 -22.81 -8.99 -20.47
CA ILE A 90 -22.06 -10.16 -20.96
C ILE A 90 -21.77 -9.95 -22.46
N ALA A 91 -20.47 -9.86 -22.80
CA ALA A 91 -20.00 -9.70 -24.16
C ALA A 91 -19.16 -10.92 -24.60
N SER A 92 -19.45 -11.44 -25.79
CA SER A 92 -18.72 -12.58 -26.39
C SER A 92 -17.29 -12.18 -26.74
N LEU A 93 -16.32 -13.03 -26.40
CA LEU A 93 -14.91 -12.88 -26.78
C LEU A 93 -14.61 -13.43 -28.18
N GLY A 94 -15.58 -14.10 -28.80
CA GLY A 94 -15.44 -14.75 -30.11
C GLY A 94 -14.80 -16.13 -30.03
N THR A 95 -14.35 -16.63 -31.18
CA THR A 95 -13.72 -17.95 -31.35
C THR A 95 -12.52 -17.88 -32.29
N LEU A 96 -11.70 -18.93 -32.33
CA LEU A 96 -10.61 -19.10 -33.30
C LEU A 96 -11.11 -19.83 -34.56
N GLY A 97 -12.29 -19.44 -35.04
CA GLY A 97 -12.91 -19.95 -36.27
C GLY A 97 -13.86 -21.13 -36.10
N GLY A 98 -13.77 -21.90 -35.01
CA GLY A 98 -14.79 -22.88 -34.64
C GLY A 98 -15.97 -22.26 -33.89
N ASN A 99 -16.80 -23.10 -33.28
CA ASN A 99 -18.05 -22.65 -32.64
C ASN A 99 -17.98 -22.58 -31.10
N TYR A 100 -16.91 -23.08 -30.49
CA TYR A 100 -16.82 -23.15 -29.02
C TYR A 100 -15.59 -22.40 -28.50
N SER A 101 -15.77 -21.60 -27.45
CA SER A 101 -14.68 -21.06 -26.64
C SER A 101 -15.06 -21.02 -25.17
N TYR A 102 -14.06 -21.17 -24.30
CA TYR A 102 -14.23 -21.19 -22.85
C TYR A 102 -13.12 -20.37 -22.19
N ALA A 103 -13.49 -19.37 -21.41
CA ALA A 103 -12.56 -18.64 -20.55
C ALA A 103 -12.24 -19.49 -19.31
N HIS A 104 -10.98 -19.53 -18.89
CA HIS A 104 -10.53 -20.26 -17.69
C HIS A 104 -9.94 -19.35 -16.63
N SER A 105 -9.27 -18.26 -17.01
CA SER A 105 -8.67 -17.31 -16.07
C SER A 105 -8.51 -15.92 -16.68
N MET A 106 -8.29 -14.91 -15.83
CA MET A 106 -7.94 -13.54 -16.23
C MET A 106 -6.76 -12.96 -15.46
N SER A 107 -6.16 -11.89 -15.99
CA SER A 107 -5.26 -10.99 -15.27
C SER A 107 -5.97 -10.30 -14.09
N ALA A 108 -5.21 -9.72 -13.17
CA ALA A 108 -5.79 -9.12 -11.95
C ALA A 108 -6.77 -7.97 -12.24
N ASP A 109 -6.52 -7.21 -13.31
CA ASP A 109 -7.38 -6.12 -13.80
C ASP A 109 -8.51 -6.57 -14.74
N GLY A 110 -8.56 -7.86 -15.11
CA GLY A 110 -9.53 -8.38 -16.08
C GLY A 110 -9.34 -7.87 -17.52
N GLY A 111 -8.19 -7.27 -17.84
CA GLY A 111 -7.84 -6.78 -19.18
C GLY A 111 -7.36 -7.90 -20.12
N VAL A 112 -6.84 -8.99 -19.56
CA VAL A 112 -6.40 -10.19 -20.30
C VAL A 112 -7.23 -11.38 -19.86
N VAL A 113 -7.81 -12.10 -20.82
CA VAL A 113 -8.56 -13.34 -20.58
C VAL A 113 -7.89 -14.48 -21.32
N VAL A 114 -7.72 -15.63 -20.67
CA VAL A 114 -7.13 -16.82 -21.27
C VAL A 114 -8.07 -18.01 -21.15
N GLY A 115 -7.91 -18.96 -22.06
CA GLY A 115 -8.72 -20.17 -22.04
C GLY A 115 -8.47 -21.03 -23.27
N GLN A 116 -9.54 -21.62 -23.79
CA GLN A 116 -9.48 -22.50 -24.96
C GLN A 116 -10.55 -22.16 -26.00
N SER A 117 -10.24 -22.40 -27.27
CA SER A 117 -11.14 -22.14 -28.39
C SER A 117 -11.00 -23.23 -29.45
N TYR A 118 -12.11 -23.67 -30.03
CA TYR A 118 -12.14 -24.72 -31.04
C TYR A 118 -11.83 -24.12 -32.41
N LEU A 119 -11.12 -24.87 -33.24
CA LEU A 119 -10.91 -24.55 -34.65
C LEU A 119 -12.06 -25.10 -35.51
N THR A 120 -12.09 -24.74 -36.78
CA THR A 120 -13.13 -25.12 -37.76
C THR A 120 -13.28 -26.62 -37.99
N ASP A 121 -12.28 -27.43 -37.63
CA ASP A 121 -12.25 -28.88 -37.82
C ASP A 121 -12.78 -29.69 -36.62
N TRP A 122 -13.29 -29.02 -35.57
CA TRP A 122 -13.96 -29.58 -34.38
C TRP A 122 -13.14 -30.55 -33.51
N SER A 123 -11.97 -30.98 -33.99
CA SER A 123 -11.10 -31.97 -33.35
C SER A 123 -9.88 -31.33 -32.69
N ASN A 124 -9.62 -30.05 -32.99
CA ASN A 124 -8.49 -29.30 -32.48
C ASN A 124 -8.93 -28.08 -31.67
N SER A 125 -8.43 -27.97 -30.44
CA SER A 125 -8.59 -26.78 -29.60
C SER A 125 -7.26 -26.04 -29.47
N ARG A 126 -7.33 -24.73 -29.24
CA ARG A 126 -6.17 -23.86 -29.06
C ARG A 126 -6.33 -23.06 -27.79
N ALA A 127 -5.23 -22.98 -27.04
CA ALA A 127 -5.07 -21.99 -25.99
C ALA A 127 -5.17 -20.61 -26.63
N PHE A 128 -5.94 -19.72 -26.03
CA PHE A 128 -6.04 -18.34 -26.49
C PHE A 128 -5.60 -17.36 -25.40
N ARG A 129 -5.19 -16.18 -25.85
CA ARG A 129 -5.12 -14.96 -25.04
C ARG A 129 -6.02 -13.91 -25.70
N TRP A 130 -6.82 -13.21 -24.92
CA TRP A 130 -7.72 -12.17 -25.41
C TRP A 130 -7.39 -10.85 -24.71
N THR A 131 -7.40 -9.77 -25.49
CA THR A 131 -7.43 -8.38 -24.97
C THR A 131 -8.43 -7.59 -25.80
N GLU A 132 -8.95 -6.49 -25.27
CA GLU A 132 -9.85 -5.62 -26.02
C GLU A 132 -9.19 -5.06 -27.30
N ALA A 133 -7.89 -4.76 -27.25
CA ALA A 133 -7.14 -4.18 -28.36
C ALA A 133 -6.89 -5.18 -29.50
N THR A 134 -6.70 -6.47 -29.19
CA THR A 134 -6.27 -7.49 -30.16
C THR A 134 -7.36 -8.50 -30.51
N GLY A 135 -8.43 -8.57 -29.72
CA GLY A 135 -9.33 -9.72 -29.74
C GLY A 135 -8.62 -11.00 -29.32
N MET A 136 -9.20 -12.14 -29.70
CA MET A 136 -8.69 -13.49 -29.38
C MET A 136 -7.50 -13.84 -30.29
N ILE A 137 -6.35 -14.11 -29.68
CA ILE A 137 -5.14 -14.59 -30.37
C ILE A 137 -4.89 -16.06 -30.07
N ASP A 138 -4.52 -16.83 -31.10
CA ASP A 138 -4.09 -18.23 -30.97
C ASP A 138 -2.66 -18.29 -30.40
N LEU A 139 -2.47 -19.03 -29.31
CA LEU A 139 -1.16 -19.24 -28.69
C LEU A 139 -0.37 -20.40 -29.31
N GLY A 140 -0.98 -21.18 -30.19
CA GLY A 140 -0.40 -22.33 -30.88
C GLY A 140 -0.40 -23.61 -30.04
N THR A 141 0.41 -24.59 -30.46
CA THR A 141 0.65 -25.86 -29.76
C THR A 141 2.15 -26.17 -29.75
N LEU A 142 2.55 -27.27 -29.10
CA LEU A 142 3.93 -27.78 -29.16
C LEU A 142 4.14 -28.74 -30.35
N GLY A 143 3.45 -28.49 -31.45
CA GLY A 143 3.46 -29.30 -32.68
C GLY A 143 2.42 -30.41 -32.73
N GLY A 144 1.61 -30.58 -31.68
CA GLY A 144 0.46 -31.49 -31.65
C GLY A 144 -0.86 -30.79 -31.96
N ASN A 145 -1.96 -31.47 -31.62
CA ASN A 145 -3.29 -31.11 -32.12
C ASN A 145 -4.14 -30.27 -31.16
N TYR A 146 -3.75 -30.12 -29.88
CA TYR A 146 -4.41 -29.18 -28.97
C TYR A 146 -3.51 -28.43 -28.00
N SER A 147 -4.05 -27.35 -27.42
CA SER A 147 -3.55 -26.65 -26.24
C SER A 147 -4.69 -26.05 -25.42
N TYR A 148 -4.46 -25.84 -24.11
CA TYR A 148 -5.37 -25.21 -23.16
C TYR A 148 -4.59 -24.30 -22.22
N ALA A 149 -5.02 -23.05 -22.03
CA ALA A 149 -4.47 -22.15 -21.03
C ALA A 149 -5.31 -22.21 -19.74
N TYR A 150 -4.66 -22.47 -18.61
CA TYR A 150 -5.32 -22.57 -17.30
C TYR A 150 -5.02 -21.37 -16.40
N GLY A 151 -3.81 -20.79 -16.49
CA GLY A 151 -3.38 -19.70 -15.63
C GLY A 151 -2.77 -18.55 -16.41
N VAL A 152 -2.82 -17.35 -15.82
CA VAL A 152 -2.21 -16.14 -16.35
C VAL A 152 -1.70 -15.27 -15.19
N SER A 153 -0.56 -14.62 -15.37
CA SER A 153 0.03 -13.70 -14.37
C SER A 153 -0.86 -12.48 -14.13
N ALA A 154 -0.62 -11.76 -13.04
CA ALA A 154 -1.47 -10.65 -12.63
C ALA A 154 -1.49 -9.49 -13.66
N ASP A 155 -0.39 -9.29 -14.37
CA ASP A 155 -0.24 -8.31 -15.46
C ASP A 155 -0.66 -8.85 -16.85
N GLY A 156 -1.03 -10.13 -16.94
CA GLY A 156 -1.43 -10.73 -18.21
C GLY A 156 -0.31 -11.04 -19.21
N SER A 157 0.96 -10.96 -18.78
CA SER A 157 2.13 -11.13 -19.65
C SER A 157 2.60 -12.58 -19.80
N VAL A 158 2.33 -13.44 -18.80
CA VAL A 158 2.69 -14.86 -18.79
C VAL A 158 1.44 -15.72 -18.75
N VAL A 159 1.33 -16.66 -19.69
CA VAL A 159 0.22 -17.62 -19.77
C VAL A 159 0.77 -19.04 -19.61
N VAL A 160 0.09 -19.88 -18.82
CA VAL A 160 0.49 -21.26 -18.58
C VAL A 160 -0.66 -22.23 -18.80
N GLY A 161 -0.33 -23.47 -19.13
CA GLY A 161 -1.32 -24.53 -19.28
C GLY A 161 -0.71 -25.81 -19.83
N GLN A 162 -1.46 -26.54 -20.64
CA GLN A 162 -1.01 -27.76 -21.30
C GLN A 162 -1.09 -27.66 -22.82
N ALA A 163 -0.16 -28.29 -23.52
CA ALA A 163 -0.20 -28.42 -24.96
C ALA A 163 0.29 -29.80 -25.40
N ARG A 164 -0.31 -30.32 -26.46
CA ARG A 164 0.11 -31.59 -27.05
C ARG A 164 1.28 -31.36 -27.99
N THR A 165 2.26 -32.26 -27.92
CA THR A 165 3.43 -32.30 -28.79
C THR A 165 3.16 -33.09 -30.07
N ALA A 166 4.05 -32.98 -31.06
CA ALA A 166 4.00 -33.80 -32.28
C ALA A 166 4.08 -35.33 -32.01
N MET A 167 4.55 -35.73 -30.83
CA MET A 167 4.64 -37.13 -30.40
C MET A 167 3.42 -37.60 -29.57
N ASN A 168 2.32 -36.83 -29.56
CA ASN A 168 1.10 -37.10 -28.77
C ASN A 168 1.32 -37.17 -27.25
N GLN A 169 2.29 -36.42 -26.74
CA GLN A 169 2.51 -36.23 -25.29
C GLN A 169 1.98 -34.87 -24.87
N ASP A 170 1.31 -34.79 -23.71
CA ASP A 170 0.87 -33.51 -23.16
C ASP A 170 1.96 -32.92 -22.27
N ARG A 171 2.27 -31.65 -22.50
CA ARG A 171 3.35 -30.93 -21.81
C ARG A 171 2.82 -29.64 -21.22
N ALA A 172 3.28 -29.34 -20.01
CA ALA A 172 3.13 -28.04 -19.40
C ALA A 172 3.86 -27.01 -20.27
N PHE A 173 3.21 -25.89 -20.56
CA PHE A 173 3.84 -24.80 -21.28
C PHE A 173 3.84 -23.50 -20.49
N ARG A 174 4.79 -22.62 -20.83
CA ARG A 174 4.78 -21.20 -20.51
C ARG A 174 4.83 -20.41 -21.81
N TRP A 175 3.94 -19.43 -21.95
CA TRP A 175 3.85 -18.56 -23.10
C TRP A 175 4.08 -17.12 -22.69
N THR A 176 4.87 -16.39 -23.49
CA THR A 176 4.97 -14.93 -23.46
C THR A 176 4.96 -14.42 -24.89
N GLU A 177 4.63 -13.14 -25.08
CA GLU A 177 4.64 -12.53 -26.41
C GLU A 177 6.04 -12.55 -27.05
N ALA A 178 7.09 -12.44 -26.24
CA ALA A 178 8.48 -12.42 -26.72
C ALA A 178 8.99 -13.81 -27.16
N THR A 179 8.57 -14.88 -26.48
CA THR A 179 9.11 -16.22 -26.68
C THR A 179 8.16 -17.18 -27.39
N GLY A 180 6.87 -16.84 -27.48
CA GLY A 180 5.84 -17.81 -27.84
C GLY A 180 5.71 -18.92 -26.79
N MET A 181 5.14 -20.05 -27.21
CA MET A 181 4.91 -21.22 -26.36
C MET A 181 6.20 -22.02 -26.14
N VAL A 182 6.59 -22.17 -24.88
CA VAL A 182 7.78 -22.92 -24.45
C VAL A 182 7.37 -24.13 -23.62
N ASP A 183 7.87 -25.31 -23.98
CA ASP A 183 7.70 -26.56 -23.21
C ASP A 183 8.50 -26.47 -21.89
N LEU A 184 7.85 -26.73 -20.76
CA LEU A 184 8.46 -26.72 -19.43
C LEU A 184 9.13 -28.06 -19.05
N GLY A 185 8.95 -29.10 -19.86
CA GLY A 185 9.48 -30.44 -19.64
C GLY A 185 8.62 -31.30 -18.71
N THR A 186 9.23 -32.33 -18.14
CA THR A 186 8.62 -33.34 -17.24
C THR A 186 9.62 -33.78 -16.17
N LEU A 187 9.17 -34.49 -15.15
CA LEU A 187 10.01 -35.15 -14.13
C LEU A 187 10.58 -36.50 -14.61
N GLY A 188 10.82 -36.65 -15.92
CA GLY A 188 11.34 -37.86 -16.56
C GLY A 188 10.28 -38.80 -17.16
N GLY A 189 8.99 -38.53 -16.97
CA GLY A 189 7.87 -39.26 -17.57
C GLY A 189 7.32 -38.64 -18.86
N SER A 190 6.09 -39.01 -19.22
CA SER A 190 5.49 -38.64 -20.51
C SER A 190 4.54 -37.44 -20.48
N TYR A 191 4.13 -36.96 -19.30
CA TYR A 191 3.07 -35.95 -19.18
C TYR A 191 3.41 -34.88 -18.15
N SER A 192 3.04 -33.62 -18.43
CA SER A 192 3.06 -32.54 -17.47
C SER A 192 1.93 -31.53 -17.71
N TYR A 193 1.51 -30.87 -16.64
CA TYR A 193 0.35 -29.98 -16.59
C TYR A 193 0.65 -28.79 -15.69
N ALA A 194 0.61 -27.57 -16.21
CA ALA A 194 0.69 -26.35 -15.39
C ALA A 194 -0.72 -25.89 -15.01
N THR A 195 -1.01 -25.81 -13.71
CA THR A 195 -2.34 -25.44 -13.18
C THR A 195 -2.39 -24.00 -12.69
N GLY A 196 -1.25 -23.40 -12.35
CA GLY A 196 -1.18 -22.02 -11.87
C GLY A 196 0.18 -21.36 -12.11
N VAL A 197 0.19 -20.03 -12.05
CA VAL A 197 1.37 -19.18 -12.20
C VAL A 197 1.33 -18.09 -11.12
N SER A 198 2.49 -17.69 -10.61
CA SER A 198 2.61 -16.59 -9.66
C SER A 198 2.19 -15.26 -10.30
N ASN A 199 1.81 -14.28 -9.47
CA ASN A 199 1.34 -12.98 -9.97
C ASN A 199 2.40 -12.25 -10.80
N ASP A 200 3.67 -12.43 -10.46
CA ASP A 200 4.81 -11.86 -11.18
C ASP A 200 5.24 -12.69 -12.41
N GLY A 201 4.62 -13.85 -12.66
CA GLY A 201 4.93 -14.70 -13.81
C GLY A 201 6.25 -15.49 -13.71
N ASN A 202 6.94 -15.45 -12.56
CA ASN A 202 8.26 -16.04 -12.38
C ASN A 202 8.25 -17.50 -11.93
N ALA A 203 7.14 -17.96 -11.34
CA ALA A 203 6.98 -19.33 -10.87
C ALA A 203 5.71 -19.96 -11.44
N VAL A 204 5.81 -21.25 -11.79
CA VAL A 204 4.70 -22.05 -12.32
C VAL A 204 4.54 -23.29 -11.45
N ALA A 205 3.31 -23.63 -11.09
CA ALA A 205 2.99 -24.84 -10.34
C ALA A 205 2.09 -25.76 -11.16
N GLY A 206 2.17 -27.05 -10.85
CA GLY A 206 1.39 -28.07 -11.51
C GLY A 206 1.81 -29.47 -11.12
N TYR A 207 1.60 -30.44 -11.99
CA TYR A 207 2.05 -31.80 -11.78
C TYR A 207 2.65 -32.40 -13.05
N ALA A 208 3.60 -33.32 -12.88
CA ALA A 208 4.31 -33.96 -13.96
C ALA A 208 4.63 -35.42 -13.61
N TYR A 209 4.69 -36.26 -14.62
CA TYR A 209 4.95 -37.68 -14.43
C TYR A 209 6.45 -37.90 -14.27
N THR A 210 6.79 -38.71 -13.30
CA THR A 210 8.15 -39.20 -13.07
C THR A 210 8.51 -40.30 -14.07
N ALA A 211 9.77 -40.72 -14.11
CA ALA A 211 10.19 -41.89 -14.89
C ALA A 211 9.45 -43.19 -14.49
N ALA A 212 8.92 -43.26 -13.27
CA ALA A 212 8.08 -44.35 -12.78
C ALA A 212 6.59 -44.21 -13.16
N SER A 213 6.23 -43.19 -13.95
CA SER A 213 4.84 -42.88 -14.35
C SER A 213 3.91 -42.48 -13.20
N HIS A 214 4.46 -42.05 -12.06
CA HIS A 214 3.67 -41.43 -11.00
C HIS A 214 3.58 -39.92 -11.21
N GLY A 215 2.40 -39.33 -10.96
CA GLY A 215 2.21 -37.89 -11.03
C GLY A 215 2.70 -37.21 -9.75
N HIS A 216 3.68 -36.32 -9.88
CA HIS A 216 4.22 -35.52 -8.77
C HIS A 216 3.98 -34.03 -9.00
N ALA A 217 3.67 -33.31 -7.93
CA ALA A 217 3.60 -31.87 -7.91
C ALA A 217 4.98 -31.28 -8.26
N PHE A 218 5.00 -30.23 -9.07
CA PHE A 218 6.23 -29.51 -9.41
C PHE A 218 6.09 -28.02 -9.13
N ARG A 219 7.25 -27.37 -8.96
CA ARG A 219 7.42 -25.92 -9.12
C ARG A 219 8.47 -25.67 -10.18
N TRP A 220 8.18 -24.81 -11.13
CA TRP A 220 9.10 -24.42 -12.20
C TRP A 220 9.46 -22.95 -12.07
N THR A 221 10.74 -22.62 -12.30
CA THR A 221 11.22 -21.25 -12.52
C THR A 221 12.16 -21.21 -13.70
N GLU A 222 12.34 -20.05 -14.32
CA GLU A 222 13.23 -19.92 -15.49
C GLU A 222 14.69 -20.24 -15.13
N ALA A 223 15.14 -19.85 -13.94
CA ALA A 223 16.51 -20.11 -13.48
C ALA A 223 16.74 -21.57 -13.03
N GLY A 224 15.70 -22.22 -12.48
CA GLY A 224 15.82 -23.55 -11.85
C GLY A 224 15.28 -24.71 -12.69
N GLY A 225 14.48 -24.45 -13.72
CA GLY A 225 13.73 -25.48 -14.42
C GLY A 225 12.64 -26.12 -13.55
N MET A 226 12.18 -27.31 -13.93
CA MET A 226 11.13 -28.04 -13.21
C MET A 226 11.72 -28.79 -12.01
N ALA A 227 11.30 -28.41 -10.80
CA ALA A 227 11.66 -29.08 -9.55
C ALA A 227 10.52 -29.96 -9.04
N ASP A 228 10.83 -31.21 -8.71
CA ASP A 228 9.92 -32.15 -8.04
C ASP A 228 9.70 -31.71 -6.58
N LEU A 229 8.43 -31.59 -6.16
CA LEU A 229 8.08 -31.24 -4.78
C LEU A 229 7.94 -32.47 -3.86
N GLY A 230 7.99 -33.67 -4.43
CA GLY A 230 7.85 -34.94 -3.73
C GLY A 230 6.39 -35.28 -3.39
N THR A 231 6.23 -36.18 -2.41
CA THR A 231 4.93 -36.65 -1.90
C THR A 231 4.95 -36.65 -0.37
N LEU A 232 3.85 -37.05 0.28
CA LEU A 232 3.78 -37.26 1.73
C LEU A 232 4.15 -38.71 2.14
N GLY A 233 4.95 -39.39 1.30
CA GLY A 233 5.40 -40.77 1.52
C GLY A 233 4.71 -41.80 0.62
N GLY A 234 3.64 -41.42 -0.08
CA GLY A 234 2.99 -42.23 -1.12
C GLY A 234 3.55 -41.99 -2.53
N ASN A 235 2.79 -42.36 -3.56
CA ASN A 235 3.24 -42.30 -4.95
C ASN A 235 2.80 -41.04 -5.70
N TYR A 236 1.74 -40.36 -5.28
CA TYR A 236 1.16 -39.26 -6.06
C TYR A 236 1.13 -37.94 -5.31
N SER A 237 1.29 -36.83 -6.03
CA SER A 237 1.01 -35.48 -5.56
C SER A 237 0.61 -34.57 -6.74
N TYR A 238 -0.31 -33.63 -6.48
CA TYR A 238 -0.83 -32.71 -7.49
C TYR A 238 -0.96 -31.32 -6.90
N ALA A 239 -0.35 -30.31 -7.54
CA ALA A 239 -0.51 -28.91 -7.18
C ALA A 239 -1.67 -28.25 -7.93
N TYR A 240 -2.47 -27.47 -7.20
CA TYR A 240 -3.61 -26.71 -7.74
C TYR A 240 -3.54 -25.21 -7.46
N GLY A 241 -2.77 -24.78 -6.45
CA GLY A 241 -2.62 -23.38 -6.10
C GLY A 241 -1.17 -22.98 -5.87
N ILE A 242 -0.86 -21.72 -6.14
CA ILE A 242 0.45 -21.09 -5.91
C ILE A 242 0.23 -19.68 -5.35
N SER A 243 1.10 -19.23 -4.44
CA SER A 243 1.06 -17.87 -3.88
C SER A 243 1.45 -16.81 -4.92
N GLY A 244 1.17 -15.54 -4.63
CA GLY A 244 1.41 -14.43 -5.54
C GLY A 244 2.88 -14.24 -5.91
N ASP A 245 3.79 -14.50 -4.99
CA ASP A 245 5.24 -14.49 -5.19
C ASP A 245 5.82 -15.86 -5.61
N GLY A 246 4.96 -16.88 -5.70
CA GLY A 246 5.35 -18.24 -5.99
C GLY A 246 6.17 -18.94 -4.90
N SER A 247 6.22 -18.43 -3.67
CA SER A 247 6.95 -19.04 -2.56
C SER A 247 6.23 -20.21 -1.90
N ALA A 248 4.91 -20.30 -2.02
CA ALA A 248 4.09 -21.40 -1.52
C ALA A 248 3.31 -22.09 -2.65
N VAL A 249 3.27 -23.43 -2.60
CA VAL A 249 2.48 -24.27 -3.52
C VAL A 249 1.57 -25.18 -2.70
N VAL A 250 0.32 -25.33 -3.10
CA VAL A 250 -0.68 -26.15 -2.38
C VAL A 250 -1.37 -27.13 -3.31
N GLY A 251 -1.83 -28.23 -2.71
CA GLY A 251 -2.49 -29.31 -3.44
C GLY A 251 -2.82 -30.48 -2.53
N HIS A 252 -2.80 -31.68 -3.09
CA HIS A 252 -2.89 -32.93 -2.31
C HIS A 252 -1.76 -33.89 -2.66
N ALA A 253 -1.43 -34.77 -1.72
CA ALA A 253 -0.42 -35.79 -1.89
C ALA A 253 -0.79 -37.03 -1.09
N ASP A 254 -0.39 -38.19 -1.62
CA ASP A 254 -0.57 -39.46 -0.95
C ASP A 254 0.46 -39.62 0.18
N THR A 255 -0.05 -40.11 1.30
CA THR A 255 0.70 -40.49 2.48
C THR A 255 1.22 -41.92 2.37
N GLU A 256 2.20 -42.28 3.20
CA GLU A 256 2.71 -43.66 3.30
C GLU A 256 1.61 -44.68 3.64
N SER A 257 0.58 -44.26 4.39
CA SER A 257 -0.60 -45.08 4.72
C SER A 257 -1.60 -45.25 3.58
N GLY A 258 -1.37 -44.66 2.40
CA GLY A 258 -2.28 -44.70 1.26
C GLY A 258 -3.50 -43.77 1.39
N HIS A 259 -3.45 -42.80 2.28
CA HIS A 259 -4.44 -41.72 2.40
C HIS A 259 -4.01 -40.50 1.61
N THR A 260 -4.96 -39.68 1.15
CA THR A 260 -4.68 -38.48 0.38
C THR A 260 -4.89 -37.24 1.23
N HIS A 261 -3.83 -36.46 1.45
CA HIS A 261 -3.86 -35.30 2.35
C HIS A 261 -3.48 -34.02 1.60
N ALA A 262 -4.11 -32.92 2.00
CA ALA A 262 -3.76 -31.58 1.58
C ALA A 262 -2.33 -31.28 2.03
N PHE A 263 -1.57 -30.60 1.17
CA PHE A 263 -0.22 -30.15 1.50
C PHE A 263 -0.04 -28.65 1.25
N ARG A 264 0.94 -28.08 1.96
CA ARG A 264 1.57 -26.80 1.61
C ARG A 264 3.06 -27.02 1.49
N TRP A 265 3.64 -26.63 0.36
CA TRP A 265 5.06 -26.68 0.11
C TRP A 265 5.66 -25.28 0.17
N THR A 266 6.83 -25.15 0.79
CA THR A 266 7.72 -23.99 0.63
C THR A 266 9.15 -24.47 0.46
N GLU A 267 10.02 -23.63 -0.09
CA GLU A 267 11.44 -23.98 -0.24
C GLU A 267 12.12 -24.22 1.13
N ALA A 268 11.70 -23.52 2.17
CA ALA A 268 12.28 -23.65 3.51
C ALA A 268 11.86 -24.94 4.23
N SER A 269 10.61 -25.37 4.07
CA SER A 269 10.04 -26.50 4.82
C SER A 269 9.88 -27.79 4.02
N GLY A 270 10.00 -27.72 2.69
CA GLY A 270 9.52 -28.80 1.81
C GLY A 270 8.01 -28.97 1.90
N MET A 271 7.52 -30.17 1.54
CA MET A 271 6.09 -30.50 1.56
C MET A 271 5.60 -30.78 2.98
N THR A 272 4.71 -29.92 3.49
CA THR A 272 4.09 -30.06 4.82
C THR A 272 2.68 -30.63 4.70
N ASN A 273 2.39 -31.70 5.43
CA ASN A 273 1.06 -32.28 5.56
C ASN A 273 0.14 -31.36 6.37
N LEU A 274 -1.03 -30.99 5.83
CA LEU A 274 -1.98 -30.11 6.52
C LEU A 274 -3.00 -30.87 7.38
N GLY A 275 -3.03 -32.19 7.29
CA GLY A 275 -3.96 -33.06 8.01
C GLY A 275 -5.33 -33.15 7.36
N THR A 276 -6.32 -33.58 8.15
CA THR A 276 -7.74 -33.74 7.77
C THR A 276 -8.62 -33.21 8.91
N LEU A 277 -9.94 -33.28 8.75
CA LEU A 277 -10.91 -32.96 9.81
C LEU A 277 -11.32 -34.20 10.63
N GLY A 278 -10.40 -35.16 10.79
CA GLY A 278 -10.63 -36.43 11.50
C GLY A 278 -10.86 -37.63 10.58
N GLY A 279 -11.19 -37.39 9.29
CA GLY A 279 -11.26 -38.42 8.26
C GLY A 279 -9.89 -38.76 7.63
N ASN A 280 -9.90 -39.40 6.47
CA ASN A 280 -8.71 -39.89 5.77
C ASN A 280 -8.40 -39.17 4.44
N TRP A 281 -9.03 -38.02 4.21
CA TRP A 281 -8.98 -37.34 2.92
C TRP A 281 -9.01 -35.82 3.07
N SER A 282 -8.14 -35.09 2.38
CA SER A 282 -8.21 -33.62 2.26
C SER A 282 -7.53 -33.10 1.00
N TYR A 283 -8.07 -32.02 0.44
CA TYR A 283 -7.60 -31.38 -0.80
C TYR A 283 -7.49 -29.88 -0.58
N ALA A 284 -6.32 -29.30 -0.85
CA ALA A 284 -6.16 -27.85 -0.94
C ALA A 284 -6.30 -27.39 -2.40
N TYR A 285 -7.10 -26.34 -2.61
CA TYR A 285 -7.34 -25.77 -3.94
C TYR A 285 -6.73 -24.38 -4.13
N ARG A 286 -6.61 -23.62 -3.04
CA ARG A 286 -6.25 -22.21 -3.08
C ARG A 286 -5.37 -21.85 -1.90
N VAL A 287 -4.44 -20.94 -2.16
CA VAL A 287 -3.63 -20.26 -1.17
C VAL A 287 -3.72 -18.77 -1.43
N ASN A 288 -3.70 -17.96 -0.37
CA ASN A 288 -3.76 -16.51 -0.49
C ASN A 288 -2.43 -15.92 -1.01
N ILE A 289 -2.38 -14.60 -1.18
CA ILE A 289 -1.29 -13.95 -1.93
C ILE A 289 0.10 -14.15 -1.31
N ASP A 290 0.18 -14.16 0.02
CA ASP A 290 1.43 -14.32 0.79
C ASP A 290 1.73 -15.76 1.17
N GLY A 291 0.88 -16.71 0.78
CA GLY A 291 1.08 -18.11 1.08
C GLY A 291 0.62 -18.56 2.48
N SER A 292 0.08 -17.69 3.34
CA SER A 292 -0.17 -17.98 4.76
C SER A 292 -1.50 -18.69 5.06
N VAL A 293 -2.49 -18.55 4.19
CA VAL A 293 -3.84 -19.12 4.36
C VAL A 293 -4.14 -20.07 3.21
N VAL A 294 -4.53 -21.31 3.54
CA VAL A 294 -4.87 -22.36 2.58
C VAL A 294 -6.33 -22.75 2.76
N ILE A 295 -7.06 -22.96 1.67
CA ILE A 295 -8.45 -23.45 1.71
C ILE A 295 -8.64 -24.67 0.81
N GLY A 296 -9.72 -25.39 1.09
CA GLY A 296 -10.19 -26.51 0.29
C GLY A 296 -11.28 -27.26 1.01
N TYR A 297 -11.27 -28.59 0.94
CA TYR A 297 -12.21 -29.43 1.68
C TYR A 297 -11.52 -30.68 2.24
N ALA A 298 -12.08 -31.21 3.32
CA ALA A 298 -11.55 -32.36 4.02
C ALA A 298 -12.69 -33.23 4.56
N ARG A 299 -12.41 -34.52 4.66
CA ARG A 299 -13.33 -35.51 5.22
C ARG A 299 -13.30 -35.44 6.74
N THR A 300 -14.46 -35.42 7.37
CA THR A 300 -14.64 -35.43 8.82
C THR A 300 -14.60 -36.86 9.37
N GLU A 301 -14.57 -37.02 10.70
CA GLU A 301 -14.70 -38.32 11.37
C GLU A 301 -16.07 -38.99 11.10
N GLU A 302 -17.12 -38.20 10.85
CA GLU A 302 -18.47 -38.67 10.54
C GLU A 302 -18.69 -38.98 9.05
N ASP A 303 -17.61 -39.06 8.25
CA ASP A 303 -17.69 -39.32 6.81
C ASP A 303 -18.45 -38.23 6.01
N GLN A 304 -18.30 -36.97 6.43
CA GLN A 304 -18.81 -35.80 5.72
C GLN A 304 -17.66 -35.03 5.07
N TYR A 305 -17.94 -34.21 4.05
CA TYR A 305 -16.89 -33.38 3.44
C TYR A 305 -17.13 -31.93 3.80
N HIS A 306 -16.23 -31.30 4.54
CA HIS A 306 -16.36 -29.91 4.93
C HIS A 306 -15.27 -29.05 4.32
N ALA A 307 -15.63 -27.81 4.00
CA ALA A 307 -14.70 -26.77 3.66
C ALA A 307 -13.79 -26.49 4.86
N PHE A 308 -12.50 -26.31 4.60
CA PHE A 308 -11.55 -25.95 5.66
C PHE A 308 -10.82 -24.64 5.35
N ARG A 309 -10.32 -24.00 6.41
CA ARG A 309 -9.31 -22.95 6.35
C ARG A 309 -8.13 -23.36 7.21
N TRP A 310 -6.94 -23.36 6.63
CA TRP A 310 -5.69 -23.72 7.32
C TRP A 310 -4.77 -22.49 7.46
N THR A 311 -4.11 -22.40 8.61
CA THR A 311 -3.00 -21.46 8.87
C THR A 311 -1.91 -22.18 9.65
N GLU A 312 -0.66 -21.72 9.54
CA GLU A 312 0.45 -22.34 10.28
C GLU A 312 0.26 -22.26 11.80
N ALA A 313 -0.27 -21.15 12.31
CA ALA A 313 -0.50 -20.97 13.75
C ALA A 313 -1.72 -21.76 14.27
N GLY A 314 -2.75 -21.94 13.45
CA GLY A 314 -4.03 -22.52 13.86
C GLY A 314 -4.28 -23.97 13.42
N GLY A 315 -3.47 -24.50 12.49
CA GLY A 315 -3.76 -25.78 11.83
C GLY A 315 -5.00 -25.70 10.93
N MET A 316 -5.57 -26.87 10.61
CA MET A 316 -6.79 -26.99 9.79
C MET A 316 -8.03 -26.73 10.64
N ALA A 317 -8.80 -25.70 10.29
CA ALA A 317 -10.06 -25.37 10.94
C ALA A 317 -11.25 -25.74 10.05
N ASP A 318 -12.23 -26.43 10.61
CA ASP A 318 -13.50 -26.73 9.96
C ASP A 318 -14.34 -25.45 9.80
N LEU A 319 -14.86 -25.19 8.59
CA LEU A 319 -15.77 -24.07 8.32
C LEU A 319 -17.25 -24.46 8.48
N GLY A 320 -17.54 -25.77 8.58
CA GLY A 320 -18.86 -26.34 8.73
C GLY A 320 -19.69 -26.34 7.45
N THR A 321 -21.00 -26.44 7.63
CA THR A 321 -22.03 -26.41 6.59
C THR A 321 -23.18 -25.51 7.04
N LEU A 322 -24.17 -25.30 6.16
CA LEU A 322 -25.44 -24.65 6.51
C LEU A 322 -26.53 -25.68 6.92
N GLY A 323 -26.12 -26.73 7.64
CA GLY A 323 -27.01 -27.78 8.13
C GLY A 323 -27.03 -29.06 7.29
N GLY A 324 -26.37 -29.08 6.13
CA GLY A 324 -26.13 -30.28 5.32
C GLY A 324 -24.84 -31.02 5.71
N ASN A 325 -24.41 -31.96 4.88
CA ASN A 325 -23.24 -32.82 5.12
C ASN A 325 -22.07 -32.61 4.13
N TYR A 326 -22.12 -31.54 3.35
CA TYR A 326 -21.15 -31.27 2.29
C TYR A 326 -20.87 -29.77 2.18
N SER A 327 -19.60 -29.38 2.17
CA SER A 327 -19.16 -28.04 1.78
C SER A 327 -17.74 -28.09 1.21
N TRP A 328 -17.43 -27.15 0.31
CA TRP A 328 -16.08 -26.97 -0.21
C TRP A 328 -15.80 -25.50 -0.49
N ALA A 329 -14.56 -25.08 -0.25
CA ALA A 329 -14.11 -23.73 -0.55
C ALA A 329 -13.42 -23.66 -1.92
N SER A 330 -13.81 -22.69 -2.75
CA SER A 330 -13.28 -22.46 -4.11
C SER A 330 -12.63 -21.09 -4.29
N GLY A 331 -12.95 -20.12 -3.43
CA GLY A 331 -12.44 -18.75 -3.53
C GLY A 331 -11.93 -18.22 -2.20
N LEU A 332 -10.89 -17.39 -2.28
CA LEU A 332 -10.20 -16.79 -1.15
C LEU A 332 -9.85 -15.34 -1.50
N SER A 333 -10.08 -14.40 -0.58
CA SER A 333 -9.56 -13.03 -0.71
C SER A 333 -8.03 -13.01 -0.62
N ASP A 334 -7.38 -11.95 -1.11
CA ASP A 334 -5.91 -11.91 -1.18
C ASP A 334 -5.27 -11.96 0.22
N ASP A 335 -5.92 -11.40 1.23
CA ASP A 335 -5.52 -11.45 2.66
C ASP A 335 -5.94 -12.74 3.38
N GLY A 336 -6.72 -13.60 2.74
CA GLY A 336 -7.24 -14.84 3.30
C GLY A 336 -8.27 -14.67 4.44
N SER A 337 -8.89 -13.48 4.57
CA SER A 337 -9.91 -13.20 5.59
C SER A 337 -11.32 -13.63 5.17
N VAL A 338 -11.59 -13.70 3.86
CA VAL A 338 -12.88 -14.10 3.29
C VAL A 338 -12.72 -15.36 2.47
N VAL A 339 -13.53 -16.37 2.80
CA VAL A 339 -13.59 -17.65 2.07
C VAL A 339 -14.97 -17.77 1.44
N VAL A 340 -15.02 -18.19 0.18
CA VAL A 340 -16.28 -18.49 -0.51
C VAL A 340 -16.24 -19.88 -1.11
N GLY A 341 -17.42 -20.44 -1.32
CA GLY A 341 -17.59 -21.75 -1.91
C GLY A 341 -19.04 -22.16 -1.91
N VAL A 342 -19.28 -23.47 -1.89
CA VAL A 342 -20.62 -24.04 -1.92
C VAL A 342 -20.79 -25.03 -0.78
N THR A 343 -21.99 -25.09 -0.22
CA THR A 343 -22.39 -26.00 0.86
C THR A 343 -23.78 -26.57 0.57
N TYR A 344 -24.10 -27.74 1.12
CA TYR A 344 -25.48 -28.16 1.29
C TYR A 344 -26.10 -27.50 2.52
N ASP A 345 -27.36 -27.12 2.37
CA ASP A 345 -28.25 -26.85 3.49
C ASP A 345 -28.89 -28.15 4.02
N ALA A 346 -29.76 -28.02 5.03
CA ALA A 346 -30.46 -29.15 5.65
C ALA A 346 -31.34 -29.96 4.67
N ASP A 347 -31.76 -29.35 3.56
CA ASP A 347 -32.58 -29.99 2.52
C ASP A 347 -31.73 -30.57 1.38
N SER A 348 -30.40 -30.60 1.55
CA SER A 348 -29.43 -31.05 0.53
C SER A 348 -29.45 -30.21 -0.75
N ILE A 349 -29.79 -28.93 -0.64
CA ILE A 349 -29.76 -27.96 -1.73
C ILE A 349 -28.43 -27.20 -1.69
N TYR A 350 -27.80 -27.00 -2.84
CA TYR A 350 -26.58 -26.20 -2.93
C TYR A 350 -26.86 -24.73 -2.58
N GLN A 351 -26.07 -24.21 -1.66
CA GLN A 351 -26.03 -22.80 -1.28
C GLN A 351 -24.60 -22.26 -1.50
N PRO A 352 -24.42 -21.12 -2.16
CA PRO A 352 -23.15 -20.43 -2.12
C PRO A 352 -22.98 -19.81 -0.73
N PHE A 353 -21.80 -19.96 -0.15
CA PHE A 353 -21.50 -19.39 1.16
C PHE A 353 -20.41 -18.33 1.07
N ARG A 354 -20.43 -17.44 2.07
CA ARG A 354 -19.34 -16.53 2.42
C ARG A 354 -18.99 -16.74 3.88
N TRP A 355 -17.73 -17.02 4.18
CA TRP A 355 -17.23 -17.21 5.53
C TRP A 355 -16.23 -16.11 5.90
N THR A 356 -16.34 -15.63 7.14
CA THR A 356 -15.31 -14.82 7.80
C THR A 356 -15.14 -15.30 9.24
N ALA A 357 -14.00 -15.00 9.86
CA ALA A 357 -13.79 -15.33 11.28
C ALA A 357 -14.82 -14.67 12.22
N ALA A 358 -15.36 -13.51 11.84
CA ALA A 358 -16.32 -12.76 12.64
C ALA A 358 -17.75 -13.33 12.54
N THR A 359 -18.12 -13.86 11.39
CA THR A 359 -19.51 -14.29 11.10
C THR A 359 -19.70 -15.80 11.07
N GLY A 360 -18.62 -16.57 10.95
CA GLY A 360 -18.71 -17.96 10.51
C GLY A 360 -19.25 -18.07 9.08
N MET A 361 -19.72 -19.27 8.72
CA MET A 361 -20.33 -19.55 7.42
C MET A 361 -21.75 -18.99 7.40
N GLN A 362 -22.06 -18.19 6.39
CA GLN A 362 -23.40 -17.72 6.07
C GLN A 362 -23.66 -17.92 4.57
N SER A 363 -24.93 -18.10 4.19
CA SER A 363 -25.27 -18.11 2.77
C SER A 363 -25.03 -16.71 2.15
N VAL A 364 -24.73 -16.65 0.85
CA VAL A 364 -24.64 -15.35 0.15
C VAL A 364 -25.97 -14.61 0.21
N SER A 365 -27.10 -15.33 0.20
CA SER A 365 -28.43 -14.76 0.37
C SER A 365 -28.60 -14.07 1.73
N ASP A 366 -28.15 -14.69 2.82
CA ASP A 366 -28.22 -14.10 4.16
C ASP A 366 -27.27 -12.91 4.30
N TRP A 367 -26.08 -13.00 3.71
CA TRP A 367 -25.12 -11.89 3.66
C TRP A 367 -25.70 -10.66 2.95
N LEU A 368 -26.40 -10.86 1.83
CA LEU A 368 -27.11 -9.81 1.09
C LEU A 368 -28.30 -9.28 1.89
N ALA A 369 -29.11 -10.15 2.49
CA ALA A 369 -30.27 -9.78 3.29
C ALA A 369 -29.85 -8.93 4.51
N GLY A 370 -28.73 -9.26 5.15
CA GLY A 370 -28.13 -8.45 6.22
C GLY A 370 -27.72 -7.04 5.78
N ALA A 371 -27.47 -6.85 4.48
CA ALA A 371 -27.20 -5.55 3.87
C ALA A 371 -28.44 -4.87 3.26
N GLY A 372 -29.64 -5.44 3.47
CA GLY A 372 -30.90 -4.92 2.95
C GLY A 372 -31.17 -5.26 1.48
N VAL A 373 -30.46 -6.23 0.91
CA VAL A 373 -30.62 -6.69 -0.47
C VAL A 373 -31.35 -8.03 -0.49
N THR A 374 -32.46 -8.09 -1.21
CA THR A 374 -33.20 -9.33 -1.45
C THR A 374 -32.82 -9.93 -2.79
N THR A 375 -32.54 -11.23 -2.81
CA THR A 375 -32.37 -11.99 -4.06
C THR A 375 -33.73 -12.12 -4.78
N PRO A 376 -33.77 -12.19 -6.12
CA PRO A 376 -35.03 -12.31 -6.85
C PRO A 376 -35.78 -13.60 -6.47
N GLU A 377 -37.11 -13.56 -6.47
CA GLU A 377 -37.95 -14.70 -6.10
C GLU A 377 -37.74 -15.88 -7.07
N GLY A 378 -37.75 -17.12 -6.55
CA GLY A 378 -37.58 -18.34 -7.35
C GLY A 378 -36.13 -18.66 -7.76
N TRP A 379 -35.16 -17.80 -7.43
CA TRP A 379 -33.76 -18.03 -7.75
C TRP A 379 -33.09 -19.06 -6.83
N ARG A 380 -32.22 -19.89 -7.43
CA ARG A 380 -31.27 -20.75 -6.73
C ARG A 380 -29.86 -20.24 -7.01
N LEU A 381 -29.18 -19.69 -6.01
CA LEU A 381 -27.89 -19.03 -6.22
C LEU A 381 -26.73 -20.02 -6.45
N ALA A 382 -26.92 -21.31 -6.21
CA ALA A 382 -25.94 -22.34 -6.60
C ALA A 382 -26.63 -23.56 -7.25
N ASP A 383 -25.96 -24.12 -8.24
CA ASP A 383 -26.33 -25.38 -8.91
C ASP A 383 -25.09 -26.26 -9.15
N GLY A 384 -24.37 -26.61 -8.08
CA GLY A 384 -23.11 -27.38 -8.16
C GLY A 384 -21.98 -26.66 -8.93
N GLY A 385 -22.06 -25.33 -9.05
CA GLY A 385 -21.15 -24.48 -9.82
C GLY A 385 -20.02 -23.85 -9.00
N GLU A 386 -19.15 -23.11 -9.70
CA GLU A 386 -18.07 -22.36 -9.08
C GLU A 386 -18.58 -21.08 -8.41
N VAL A 387 -17.92 -20.70 -7.32
CA VAL A 387 -18.10 -19.42 -6.65
C VAL A 387 -16.73 -18.74 -6.56
N GLY A 388 -16.67 -17.50 -7.05
CA GLY A 388 -15.47 -16.66 -7.04
C GLY A 388 -15.62 -15.49 -6.08
N VAL A 389 -14.50 -14.95 -5.63
CA VAL A 389 -14.45 -13.75 -4.80
C VAL A 389 -13.33 -12.85 -5.28
N ASN A 390 -13.55 -11.53 -5.21
CA ASN A 390 -12.51 -10.57 -5.54
C ASN A 390 -11.44 -10.47 -4.42
N SER A 391 -10.38 -9.71 -4.69
CA SER A 391 -9.23 -9.60 -3.79
C SER A 391 -9.58 -9.10 -2.39
N LEU A 392 -10.64 -8.28 -2.25
CA LEU A 392 -11.09 -7.69 -0.98
C LEU A 392 -12.18 -8.51 -0.27
N GLY A 393 -12.74 -9.55 -0.88
CA GLY A 393 -13.78 -10.33 -0.23
C GLY A 393 -15.16 -9.66 -0.16
N ASN A 394 -15.37 -8.56 -0.88
CA ASN A 394 -16.60 -7.77 -0.88
C ASN A 394 -17.45 -7.92 -2.15
N VAL A 395 -16.93 -8.60 -3.17
CA VAL A 395 -17.65 -9.02 -4.37
C VAL A 395 -17.55 -10.54 -4.48
N VAL A 396 -18.70 -11.21 -4.52
CA VAL A 396 -18.84 -12.64 -4.72
C VAL A 396 -19.57 -12.88 -6.03
N VAL A 397 -19.07 -13.79 -6.86
CA VAL A 397 -19.72 -14.17 -8.11
C VAL A 397 -20.00 -15.66 -8.10
N GLY A 398 -21.03 -16.09 -8.80
CA GLY A 398 -21.36 -17.50 -8.89
C GLY A 398 -22.23 -17.85 -10.08
N THR A 399 -22.43 -19.15 -10.28
CA THR A 399 -23.44 -19.67 -11.22
C THR A 399 -24.64 -20.20 -10.43
N GLY A 400 -25.84 -19.76 -10.81
CA GLY A 400 -27.11 -20.19 -10.23
C GLY A 400 -28.17 -20.46 -11.29
N ARG A 401 -29.37 -20.81 -10.86
CA ARG A 401 -30.55 -20.92 -11.70
C ARG A 401 -31.56 -19.83 -11.40
N ASP A 402 -32.10 -19.23 -12.45
CA ASP A 402 -33.22 -18.31 -12.34
C ASP A 402 -34.56 -19.04 -12.10
N ALA A 403 -35.65 -18.28 -11.95
CA ALA A 403 -36.98 -18.80 -11.68
C ALA A 403 -37.52 -19.71 -12.79
N GLU A 404 -37.00 -19.57 -14.02
CA GLU A 404 -37.34 -20.43 -15.15
C GLU A 404 -36.43 -21.68 -15.25
N GLY A 405 -35.45 -21.82 -14.35
CA GLY A 405 -34.54 -22.96 -14.28
C GLY A 405 -33.32 -22.86 -15.21
N ARG A 406 -33.08 -21.70 -15.82
CA ARG A 406 -31.96 -21.44 -16.75
C ARG A 406 -30.69 -21.12 -15.97
N ASN A 407 -29.53 -21.50 -16.50
CA ASN A 407 -28.24 -21.25 -15.83
C ASN A 407 -27.80 -19.81 -16.08
N GLN A 408 -27.58 -19.06 -15.00
CA GLN A 408 -27.18 -17.67 -15.04
C GLN A 408 -25.95 -17.44 -14.17
N VAL A 409 -25.14 -16.48 -14.59
CA VAL A 409 -24.06 -15.95 -13.75
C VAL A 409 -24.59 -14.74 -13.01
N TRP A 410 -24.23 -14.62 -11.73
CA TRP A 410 -24.61 -13.53 -10.87
C TRP A 410 -23.39 -12.92 -10.17
N LEU A 411 -23.55 -11.67 -9.76
CA LEU A 411 -22.63 -10.92 -8.92
C LEU A 411 -23.38 -10.39 -7.71
N ALA A 412 -22.79 -10.59 -6.54
CA ALA A 412 -23.27 -10.09 -5.26
C ALA A 412 -22.19 -9.20 -4.63
N ARG A 413 -22.57 -8.01 -4.15
CA ARG A 413 -21.64 -7.15 -3.43
C ARG A 413 -22.29 -6.44 -2.26
N VAL A 414 -21.51 -6.24 -1.20
CA VAL A 414 -21.88 -5.42 -0.05
C VAL A 414 -20.73 -4.45 0.20
N GLY A 415 -20.99 -3.15 0.05
CA GLY A 415 -19.96 -2.11 0.09
C GLY A 415 -19.68 -1.57 1.50
N HIS A 416 -18.43 -1.65 1.93
CA HIS A 416 -17.76 -0.58 2.68
C HIS A 416 -16.58 -0.10 1.83
N GLY A 417 -16.59 1.16 1.40
CA GLY A 417 -15.57 1.76 0.52
C GLY A 417 -15.86 1.60 -0.98
N SER A 418 -16.16 2.71 -1.67
CA SER A 418 -16.59 2.72 -3.09
C SER A 418 -15.40 2.72 -4.06
N GLY A 419 -14.47 1.78 -3.96
CA GLY A 419 -13.34 1.80 -4.87
C GLY A 419 -12.44 0.57 -4.92
N ILE A 420 -11.46 0.65 -5.82
CA ILE A 420 -10.51 -0.38 -6.21
C ILE A 420 -9.12 0.22 -6.17
N ILE A 421 -8.22 -0.35 -5.39
CA ILE A 421 -6.84 0.13 -5.30
C ILE A 421 -5.89 -1.06 -5.20
N SER A 422 -4.79 -1.01 -5.95
CA SER A 422 -3.73 -2.01 -5.78
C SER A 422 -3.08 -1.83 -4.40
N VAL A 423 -2.66 -2.93 -3.76
CA VAL A 423 -1.96 -2.84 -2.47
C VAL A 423 -0.71 -1.97 -2.57
N GLN A 424 0.00 -2.01 -3.72
CA GLN A 424 1.18 -1.18 -3.95
C GLN A 424 0.85 0.32 -4.04
N ASP A 425 -0.22 0.70 -4.75
CA ASP A 425 -0.64 2.09 -4.86
C ASP A 425 -1.22 2.60 -3.54
N TRP A 426 -1.91 1.74 -2.80
CA TRP A 426 -2.35 2.01 -1.45
C TRP A 426 -1.17 2.29 -0.52
N LEU A 427 -0.18 1.39 -0.47
CA LEU A 427 1.03 1.54 0.36
C LEU A 427 1.82 2.81 -0.03
N ARG A 428 1.96 3.09 -1.33
CA ARG A 428 2.58 4.33 -1.82
C ARG A 428 1.81 5.57 -1.39
N SER A 429 0.47 5.52 -1.41
CA SER A 429 -0.40 6.61 -0.98
C SER A 429 -0.30 6.87 0.53
N VAL A 430 -0.46 5.85 1.38
CA VAL A 430 -0.39 5.99 2.85
C VAL A 430 1.00 6.41 3.33
N SER A 431 2.06 5.95 2.67
CA SER A 431 3.45 6.39 2.94
C SER A 431 3.63 7.90 2.75
N GLY A 432 2.91 8.51 1.79
CA GLY A 432 2.92 9.95 1.57
C GLY A 432 2.28 10.73 2.73
N ALA A 433 1.20 10.22 3.33
CA ALA A 433 0.55 10.89 4.46
C ALA A 433 1.40 10.87 5.74
N GLY A 434 2.25 9.87 5.92
CA GLY A 434 3.23 9.81 7.01
C GLY A 434 4.28 10.94 7.03
N GLN A 435 4.30 11.81 6.02
CA GLN A 435 5.23 12.95 5.96
C GLN A 435 4.91 14.09 6.94
N ALA A 436 3.71 14.13 7.55
CA ALA A 436 3.34 15.16 8.52
C ALA A 436 4.33 15.26 9.70
N PHE A 437 4.90 14.14 10.12
CA PHE A 437 5.98 14.11 11.12
C PHE A 437 7.21 14.93 10.68
N HIS A 438 7.66 14.70 9.44
CA HIS A 438 8.83 15.42 8.91
C HIS A 438 8.57 16.91 8.85
N SER A 439 7.32 17.30 8.63
CA SER A 439 6.92 18.71 8.64
C SER A 439 7.11 19.37 10.00
N GLY A 440 6.68 18.70 11.07
CA GLY A 440 6.90 19.19 12.44
C GLY A 440 8.40 19.36 12.76
N LEU A 441 9.23 18.43 12.29
CA LEU A 441 10.69 18.55 12.47
C LEU A 441 11.27 19.73 11.69
N GLN A 442 10.87 19.93 10.44
CA GLN A 442 11.35 21.03 9.59
C GLN A 442 10.93 22.41 10.12
N LEU A 443 9.66 22.56 10.51
CA LEU A 443 9.12 23.80 11.09
C LEU A 443 9.80 24.17 12.40
N THR A 444 10.23 23.18 13.18
CA THR A 444 10.95 23.40 14.45
C THR A 444 12.45 23.61 14.23
N ASN A 445 13.03 22.98 13.20
CA ASN A 445 14.44 23.09 12.89
C ASN A 445 14.79 24.43 12.21
N LEU A 446 13.86 25.04 11.47
CA LEU A 446 14.16 26.29 10.75
C LEU A 446 14.50 27.48 11.68
N PRO A 447 13.78 27.73 12.79
CA PRO A 447 14.19 28.76 13.76
C PRO A 447 15.53 28.45 14.45
N LEU A 448 15.83 27.17 14.67
CA LEU A 448 17.08 26.75 15.30
C LEU A 448 18.26 26.89 14.36
N ASN A 449 18.16 26.28 13.18
CA ASN A 449 19.28 26.00 12.32
C ASN A 449 19.11 26.56 10.92
N GLY A 450 18.02 27.25 10.58
CA GLY A 450 17.76 27.85 9.26
C GLY A 450 18.71 28.98 8.87
N ALA A 451 18.34 29.77 7.86
CA ALA A 451 19.14 30.93 7.50
C ALA A 451 19.19 31.94 8.67
N HIS A 452 18.16 31.93 9.54
CA HIS A 452 18.14 32.72 10.76
C HIS A 452 19.05 32.21 11.91
N HIS A 453 19.63 30.99 11.88
CA HIS A 453 20.23 30.16 12.97
C HIS A 453 20.86 30.74 14.26
N ARG A 454 21.01 32.06 14.42
CA ARG A 454 21.50 32.82 15.57
C ARG A 454 20.54 33.95 15.98
N PRO A 455 19.35 33.65 16.53
CA PRO A 455 18.38 34.68 16.96
C PRO A 455 18.95 35.72 17.93
N LEU A 456 19.86 35.33 18.84
CA LEU A 456 20.46 36.26 19.80
C LEU A 456 22.00 36.28 19.79
N MET A 457 22.66 35.21 19.32
CA MET A 457 24.10 34.99 19.58
C MET A 457 25.10 35.90 18.85
N SER A 458 24.82 36.40 17.66
CA SER A 458 25.88 36.91 16.77
C SER A 458 26.02 38.43 16.67
N TYR A 459 25.39 39.22 17.53
CA TYR A 459 25.36 40.68 17.32
C TYR A 459 26.04 41.43 18.46
N PRO A 460 27.04 42.29 18.15
CA PRO A 460 27.66 43.17 19.12
C PRO A 460 26.59 43.87 19.94
N GLN A 461 26.83 44.06 21.24
CA GLN A 461 25.91 44.77 22.14
C GLN A 461 25.32 45.99 21.40
N LEU A 462 24.01 45.98 21.18
CA LEU A 462 23.27 46.99 20.42
C LEU A 462 23.14 48.27 21.24
N GLY A 463 24.24 48.79 21.82
CA GLY A 463 24.28 49.99 22.65
C GLY A 463 23.33 50.03 23.87
N SER A 464 22.57 48.97 24.13
CA SER A 464 21.53 48.88 25.17
C SER A 464 21.47 47.48 25.77
N THR A 465 20.96 47.41 27.00
CA THR A 465 20.69 46.17 27.75
C THR A 465 19.47 45.42 27.25
N ASN A 466 18.51 46.08 26.59
CA ASN A 466 17.31 45.42 26.06
C ASN A 466 17.36 45.39 24.54
N CYS A 467 16.79 44.33 23.96
CA CYS A 467 16.66 44.20 22.53
C CYS A 467 15.31 43.66 22.10
N PHE A 468 14.98 43.96 20.85
CA PHE A 468 13.87 43.40 20.09
C PHE A 468 14.45 42.75 18.83
N TRP A 469 13.86 41.64 18.41
CA TRP A 469 14.12 41.08 17.08
C TRP A 469 12.83 40.70 16.36
N ALA A 470 12.90 40.73 15.05
CA ALA A 470 11.89 40.20 14.14
C ALA A 470 12.60 39.46 13.01
N THR A 471 12.16 38.28 12.64
CA THR A 471 12.77 37.50 11.56
C THR A 471 11.76 36.72 10.75
N GLY A 472 11.94 36.69 9.43
CA GLY A 472 11.27 35.75 8.54
C GLY A 472 12.28 34.86 7.83
N ASP A 473 11.97 33.57 7.69
CA ASP A 473 12.77 32.57 6.97
C ASP A 473 11.88 31.87 5.93
N LEU A 474 12.47 31.56 4.78
CA LEU A 474 11.85 30.85 3.65
C LEU A 474 12.81 29.75 3.18
N ALA A 475 12.30 28.54 3.02
CA ALA A 475 13.10 27.37 2.72
C ALA A 475 12.42 26.43 1.70
N ARG A 476 13.23 25.78 0.86
CA ARG A 476 12.81 24.74 -0.11
C ARG A 476 13.59 23.46 0.13
N HIS A 477 12.87 22.34 0.27
CA HIS A 477 13.45 21.00 0.23
C HIS A 477 13.14 20.38 -1.13
N GLU A 478 14.12 20.29 -2.03
CA GLU A 478 13.89 19.72 -3.38
C GLU A 478 13.59 18.23 -3.31
N ASN A 479 14.33 17.47 -2.51
CA ASN A 479 14.16 16.00 -2.40
C ASN A 479 12.80 15.57 -1.82
N LYS A 480 12.06 16.49 -1.20
CA LYS A 480 10.76 16.23 -0.55
C LYS A 480 9.62 17.05 -1.16
N ASP A 481 9.90 17.85 -2.19
CA ASP A 481 8.98 18.83 -2.77
C ASP A 481 8.28 19.74 -1.75
N ALA A 482 8.93 20.03 -0.62
CA ALA A 482 8.35 20.84 0.46
C ALA A 482 8.81 22.31 0.40
N ARG A 483 7.91 23.23 0.78
CA ARG A 483 8.21 24.65 0.99
C ARG A 483 7.86 25.00 2.42
N VAL A 484 8.77 25.65 3.13
CA VAL A 484 8.64 26.01 4.54
C VAL A 484 8.83 27.52 4.67
N GLY A 485 8.03 28.16 5.51
CA GLY A 485 8.21 29.55 5.89
C GLY A 485 7.90 29.75 7.36
N THR A 486 8.73 30.54 8.04
CA THR A 486 8.53 30.91 9.44
C THR A 486 8.67 32.42 9.61
N GLY A 487 7.95 32.96 10.59
CA GLY A 487 8.12 34.34 11.03
C GLY A 487 8.07 34.40 12.55
N GLU A 488 8.97 35.16 13.16
CA GLU A 488 9.03 35.32 14.61
C GLU A 488 9.33 36.76 15.02
N VAL A 489 8.90 37.10 16.22
CA VAL A 489 9.26 38.32 16.93
C VAL A 489 9.58 38.00 18.38
N GLY A 490 10.50 38.73 18.99
CA GLY A 490 10.83 38.52 20.39
C GLY A 490 11.58 39.67 21.03
N VAL A 491 11.80 39.52 22.33
CA VAL A 491 12.50 40.49 23.17
C VAL A 491 13.59 39.81 24.00
N CYS A 492 14.71 40.49 24.15
CA CYS A 492 15.85 40.01 24.92
C CYS A 492 16.33 41.05 25.92
N THR A 493 17.07 40.59 26.93
CA THR A 493 17.74 41.45 27.88
C THR A 493 19.08 40.86 28.31
N ASP A 494 20.01 41.76 28.62
CA ASP A 494 21.33 41.45 29.13
C ASP A 494 21.36 41.48 30.66
N PHE A 495 21.95 40.46 31.26
CA PHE A 495 22.17 40.30 32.69
C PHE A 495 23.67 40.23 33.00
N ALA A 496 24.01 40.31 34.28
CA ALA A 496 25.38 40.13 34.79
C ALA A 496 26.41 41.00 34.02
N GLY A 497 26.09 42.28 33.80
CA GLY A 497 26.97 43.21 33.08
C GLY A 497 27.16 42.90 31.59
N GLY A 498 26.24 42.14 30.98
CA GLY A 498 26.33 41.71 29.58
C GLY A 498 26.95 40.32 29.39
N ALA A 499 27.28 39.61 30.48
CA ALA A 499 27.81 38.24 30.42
C ALA A 499 26.73 37.20 30.07
N VAL A 500 25.45 37.49 30.31
CA VAL A 500 24.33 36.62 29.95
C VAL A 500 23.30 37.43 29.16
N ARG A 501 22.85 36.90 28.03
CA ARG A 501 21.70 37.43 27.28
C ARG A 501 20.62 36.37 27.26
N ALA A 502 19.41 36.70 27.68
CA ALA A 502 18.26 35.82 27.51
C ALA A 502 17.17 36.52 26.71
N GLY A 503 16.48 35.76 25.85
CA GLY A 503 15.33 36.26 25.13
C GLY A 503 14.26 35.20 24.94
N VAL A 504 13.04 35.69 24.73
CA VAL A 504 11.87 34.87 24.39
C VAL A 504 11.14 35.51 23.22
N GLY A 505 10.65 34.67 22.32
CA GLY A 505 9.90 35.08 21.13
C GLY A 505 8.72 34.16 20.86
N VAL A 506 7.81 34.67 20.05
CA VAL A 506 6.67 33.95 19.50
C VAL A 506 6.75 33.99 17.99
N GLY A 507 6.35 32.91 17.34
CA GLY A 507 6.39 32.82 15.89
C GLY A 507 5.26 32.00 15.31
N ILE A 508 5.14 32.11 13.99
CA ILE A 508 4.23 31.34 13.16
C ILE A 508 5.04 30.59 12.12
N GLY A 509 4.56 29.41 11.74
CA GLY A 509 5.20 28.56 10.76
C GLY A 509 4.18 27.95 9.83
N ARG A 510 4.57 27.76 8.57
CA ARG A 510 3.78 27.03 7.57
C ARG A 510 4.69 26.22 6.67
N GLN A 511 4.28 24.99 6.42
CA GLN A 511 4.82 24.15 5.37
C GLN A 511 3.71 23.69 4.43
N THR A 512 4.06 23.59 3.15
CA THR A 512 3.28 22.89 2.14
C THR A 512 4.14 21.84 1.44
N GLN A 513 3.58 20.67 1.17
CA GLN A 513 4.24 19.57 0.48
C GLN A 513 3.25 18.89 -0.47
N ASP A 514 3.71 18.59 -1.69
CA ASP A 514 2.95 17.78 -2.63
C ASP A 514 3.21 16.29 -2.34
N LEU A 515 2.16 15.48 -2.37
CA LEU A 515 2.19 14.04 -2.08
C LEU A 515 1.95 13.23 -3.36
N ALA A 516 2.14 11.91 -3.27
CA ALA A 516 1.81 10.99 -4.36
C ALA A 516 0.35 11.16 -4.83
N PHE A 517 0.11 10.82 -6.10
CA PHE A 517 -1.21 10.86 -6.74
C PHE A 517 -1.92 12.21 -6.53
N GLY A 518 -1.22 13.33 -6.75
CA GLY A 518 -1.77 14.68 -6.63
C GLY A 518 -2.38 14.99 -5.26
N GLY A 519 -1.92 14.30 -4.22
CA GLY A 519 -2.21 14.63 -2.83
C GLY A 519 -1.42 15.85 -2.37
N ARG A 520 -1.78 16.39 -1.20
CA ARG A 520 -1.12 17.54 -0.60
C ARG A 520 -1.17 17.46 0.92
N SER A 521 -0.09 17.89 1.57
CA SER A 521 -0.06 18.16 3.00
C SER A 521 0.25 19.63 3.24
N LYS A 522 -0.47 20.25 4.17
CA LYS A 522 -0.21 21.59 4.70
C LYS A 522 -0.13 21.48 6.22
N VAL A 523 0.93 22.01 6.80
CA VAL A 523 1.10 22.05 8.27
C VAL A 523 1.35 23.50 8.65
N ASP A 524 0.54 24.07 9.52
CA ASP A 524 0.75 25.42 10.02
C ASP A 524 0.32 25.60 11.46
N GLY A 525 0.88 26.62 12.12
CA GLY A 525 0.68 26.82 13.53
C GLY A 525 1.65 27.82 14.12
N GLN A 526 1.90 27.67 15.41
CA GLN A 526 2.62 28.64 16.22
C GLN A 526 3.77 27.96 16.96
N PHE A 527 4.77 28.76 17.31
CA PHE A 527 5.86 28.30 18.16
C PHE A 527 6.31 29.36 19.16
N LEU A 528 6.87 28.89 20.26
CA LEU A 528 7.63 29.69 21.21
C LEU A 528 9.11 29.36 21.03
N VAL A 529 9.94 30.40 21.01
CA VAL A 529 11.41 30.26 20.99
C VAL A 529 12.00 30.95 22.20
N GLY A 530 12.94 30.30 22.85
CA GLY A 530 13.73 30.87 23.93
C GLY A 530 15.20 30.62 23.68
N GLU A 531 16.05 31.62 23.94
CA GLU A 531 17.51 31.47 23.82
C GLU A 531 18.20 32.14 25.01
N VAL A 532 19.19 31.45 25.57
CA VAL A 532 20.08 31.97 26.61
C VAL A 532 21.50 31.82 26.12
N ASN A 533 22.21 32.94 26.05
CA ASN A 533 23.61 33.03 25.69
C ASN A 533 24.42 33.41 26.92
N TRP A 534 25.53 32.72 27.13
CA TRP A 534 26.42 32.92 28.25
C TRP A 534 27.86 33.04 27.77
N ARG A 535 28.48 34.16 28.11
CA ARG A 535 29.90 34.42 27.90
C ARG A 535 30.58 34.52 29.26
N PRO A 536 31.40 33.53 29.66
CA PRO A 536 32.21 33.63 30.85
C PRO A 536 33.16 34.84 30.76
N GLU A 537 33.42 35.48 31.90
CA GLU A 537 34.33 36.63 31.96
C GLU A 537 35.72 36.25 31.42
N GLY A 538 36.26 37.07 30.50
CA GLY A 538 37.54 36.83 29.86
C GLY A 538 37.58 35.67 28.84
N SER A 539 36.47 34.96 28.63
CA SER A 539 36.41 33.83 27.69
C SER A 539 36.08 34.27 26.26
N PRO A 540 36.81 33.76 25.24
CA PRO A 540 36.43 33.93 23.85
C PRO A 540 35.27 33.00 23.45
N ILE A 541 34.94 32.01 24.30
CA ILE A 541 33.87 31.04 24.05
C ILE A 541 32.54 31.57 24.60
N VAL A 542 31.49 31.48 23.78
CA VAL A 542 30.10 31.71 24.18
C VAL A 542 29.35 30.39 24.07
N GLY A 543 28.64 30.03 25.14
CA GLY A 543 27.68 28.93 25.13
C GLY A 543 26.27 29.46 24.91
N SER A 544 25.45 28.75 24.13
CA SER A 544 24.04 29.06 23.95
C SER A 544 23.17 27.83 24.16
N VAL A 545 22.01 28.04 24.79
CA VAL A 545 20.90 27.09 24.84
C VAL A 545 19.72 27.71 24.14
N THR A 546 19.24 27.09 23.07
CA THR A 546 18.01 27.49 22.37
C THR A 546 16.95 26.41 22.54
N ALA A 547 15.70 26.79 22.83
CA ALA A 547 14.56 25.89 22.91
C ALA A 547 13.45 26.38 21.98
N VAL A 548 12.82 25.46 21.25
CA VAL A 548 11.62 25.73 20.44
C VAL A 548 10.52 24.77 20.86
N LEU A 549 9.35 25.32 21.15
CA LEU A 549 8.11 24.59 21.42
C LEU A 549 7.13 24.91 20.29
N GLY A 550 6.74 23.92 19.50
CA GLY A 550 5.83 24.09 18.37
C GLY A 550 4.50 23.37 18.58
N ASP A 551 3.42 24.02 18.17
CA ASP A 551 2.04 23.52 18.15
C ASP A 551 1.49 23.77 16.74
N TRP A 552 1.22 22.70 16.00
CA TRP A 552 0.86 22.76 14.59
C TRP A 552 -0.36 21.90 14.27
N ASP A 553 -1.19 22.39 13.35
CA ASP A 553 -2.30 21.65 12.77
C ASP A 553 -1.89 21.18 11.36
N ALA A 554 -2.08 19.89 11.07
CA ALA A 554 -1.93 19.37 9.71
C ALA A 554 -3.28 19.31 8.99
N ASP A 555 -3.31 19.68 7.70
CA ASP A 555 -4.39 19.41 6.74
C ASP A 555 -3.78 18.53 5.64
N ILE A 556 -4.13 17.24 5.68
CA ILE A 556 -3.61 16.21 4.78
C ILE A 556 -4.74 15.81 3.84
N ARG A 557 -4.50 15.94 2.54
CA ARG A 557 -5.34 15.39 1.48
C ARG A 557 -4.55 14.32 0.76
N ARG A 558 -4.72 13.08 1.20
CA ARG A 558 -4.04 11.93 0.63
C ARG A 558 -4.72 11.54 -0.67
N GLY A 559 -3.96 11.58 -1.77
CA GLY A 559 -4.44 11.18 -3.09
C GLY A 559 -4.16 9.71 -3.36
N TYR A 560 -5.01 9.07 -4.15
CA TYR A 560 -4.81 7.69 -4.63
C TYR A 560 -5.64 7.41 -5.87
N MET A 561 -5.31 6.32 -6.57
CA MET A 561 -6.09 5.82 -7.68
C MET A 561 -7.18 4.86 -7.19
N ASN A 562 -8.42 5.14 -7.55
CA ASN A 562 -9.58 4.27 -7.48
C ASN A 562 -9.89 3.75 -8.90
N GLY A 563 -9.35 2.57 -9.24
CA GLY A 563 -9.31 2.10 -10.62
C GLY A 563 -8.58 3.11 -11.51
N THR A 564 -9.26 3.67 -12.50
CA THR A 564 -8.73 4.73 -13.37
C THR A 564 -9.01 6.14 -12.86
N THR A 565 -9.79 6.30 -11.78
CA THR A 565 -10.21 7.61 -11.24
C THR A 565 -9.31 8.03 -10.09
N GLN A 566 -8.84 9.26 -10.08
CA GLN A 566 -8.06 9.81 -8.97
C GLN A 566 -8.99 10.35 -7.88
N GLU A 567 -8.85 9.84 -6.66
CA GLU A 567 -9.64 10.23 -5.49
C GLU A 567 -8.76 10.74 -4.34
N ARG A 568 -9.40 11.30 -3.30
CA ARG A 568 -8.72 11.83 -2.12
C ARG A 568 -9.48 11.52 -0.84
N SER A 569 -8.73 11.14 0.19
CA SER A 569 -9.17 11.15 1.59
C SER A 569 -8.48 12.29 2.34
N SER A 570 -9.14 12.80 3.38
CA SER A 570 -8.69 13.97 4.13
C SER A 570 -8.59 13.70 5.62
N GLY A 571 -7.54 14.19 6.28
CA GLY A 571 -7.34 14.07 7.72
C GLY A 571 -6.63 15.29 8.30
N SER A 572 -6.86 15.55 9.58
CA SER A 572 -6.28 16.70 10.27
C SER A 572 -5.72 16.35 11.65
N PRO A 573 -4.53 15.72 11.73
CA PRO A 573 -3.88 15.45 13.00
C PRO A 573 -3.19 16.68 13.59
N ASP A 574 -3.13 16.72 14.92
CA ASP A 574 -2.33 17.68 15.68
C ASP A 574 -0.85 17.24 15.69
N VAL A 575 0.07 18.20 15.62
CA VAL A 575 1.52 17.98 15.63
C VAL A 575 2.17 18.83 16.73
N ASP A 576 2.69 18.16 17.75
CA ASP A 576 3.45 18.77 18.83
C ASP A 576 4.96 18.61 18.57
N ALA A 577 5.75 19.65 18.82
CA ALA A 577 7.20 19.59 18.72
C ALA A 577 7.93 20.28 19.88
N LEU A 578 9.04 19.68 20.32
CA LEU A 578 10.01 20.30 21.23
C LEU A 578 11.41 20.07 20.65
N ALA A 579 12.20 21.12 20.55
CA ALA A 579 13.61 21.02 20.21
C ALA A 579 14.48 21.83 21.16
N LEU A 580 15.64 21.28 21.51
CA LEU A 580 16.64 21.86 22.39
C LEU A 580 18.00 21.81 21.70
N ARG A 581 18.64 22.96 21.55
CA ARG A 581 19.98 23.08 20.97
C ARG A 581 20.95 23.59 22.00
N LEU A 582 22.04 22.85 22.19
CA LEU A 582 23.24 23.28 22.89
C LEU A 582 24.28 23.64 21.85
N ARG A 583 24.92 24.80 21.99
CA ARG A 583 25.94 25.25 21.05
C ARG A 583 27.04 26.03 21.76
N ALA A 584 28.27 25.89 21.27
CA ALA A 584 29.44 26.62 21.73
C ALA A 584 30.18 27.23 20.54
N ASP A 585 30.40 28.54 20.58
CA ASP A 585 31.11 29.30 19.56
C ASP A 585 32.39 29.88 20.15
N TRP A 586 33.54 29.64 19.51
CA TRP A 586 34.82 30.23 19.89
C TRP A 586 35.08 31.44 19.00
N PHE A 587 34.68 32.62 19.47
CA PHE A 587 34.78 33.85 18.70
C PHE A 587 36.24 34.25 18.44
N ASP A 588 36.49 34.69 17.21
CA ASP A 588 37.77 35.26 16.75
C ASP A 588 38.98 34.36 17.06
N ALA A 589 38.79 33.04 17.00
CA ALA A 589 39.80 32.04 17.33
C ALA A 589 41.05 32.13 16.45
N ALA A 590 40.89 32.57 15.20
CA ALA A 590 41.98 32.77 14.25
C ALA A 590 41.68 33.92 13.28
N ARG A 591 42.68 34.31 12.50
CA ARG A 591 42.55 35.28 11.40
C ARG A 591 43.07 34.69 10.11
N LEU A 592 42.38 34.97 9.00
CA LEU A 592 42.79 34.60 7.65
C LEU A 592 42.66 35.83 6.74
N GLY A 593 43.78 36.51 6.49
CA GLY A 593 43.78 37.80 5.80
C GLY A 593 42.99 38.84 6.59
N SER A 594 41.98 39.44 5.97
CA SER A 594 41.06 40.40 6.62
C SER A 594 39.90 39.74 7.37
N ALA A 595 39.78 38.40 7.34
CA ALA A 595 38.70 37.66 7.99
C ALA A 595 39.07 37.25 9.42
N THR A 596 38.13 37.31 10.37
CA THR A 596 38.23 36.55 11.63
C THR A 596 37.49 35.22 11.50
N LEU A 597 38.01 34.17 12.13
CA LEU A 597 37.46 32.82 12.07
C LEU A 597 36.85 32.43 13.42
N THR A 598 35.59 31.97 13.38
CA THR A 598 34.83 31.54 14.56
C THR A 598 34.35 30.10 14.35
N PRO A 599 35.11 29.09 14.85
CA PRO A 599 34.64 27.71 14.88
C PRO A 599 33.57 27.50 15.95
N TRP A 600 32.69 26.54 15.71
CA TRP A 600 31.60 26.21 16.62
C TRP A 600 31.17 24.75 16.51
N ALA A 601 30.54 24.27 17.57
CA ALA A 601 29.94 22.95 17.65
C ALA A 601 28.55 23.06 18.28
N SER A 602 27.59 22.26 17.78
CA SER A 602 26.26 22.19 18.39
C SER A 602 25.70 20.77 18.41
N TYR A 603 24.88 20.51 19.41
CA TYR A 603 24.03 19.34 19.52
C TYR A 603 22.57 19.78 19.64
N THR A 604 21.71 19.21 18.79
CA THR A 604 20.28 19.46 18.82
C THR A 604 19.56 18.15 19.11
N TRP A 605 18.71 18.17 20.14
CA TRP A 605 17.76 17.11 20.43
C TRP A 605 16.35 17.62 20.10
N SER A 606 15.60 16.87 19.31
CA SER A 606 14.24 17.20 18.90
C SER A 606 13.30 16.04 19.17
N ARG A 607 12.07 16.33 19.59
CA ARG A 607 10.98 15.36 19.74
C ARG A 607 9.76 15.90 19.04
N VAL A 608 9.21 15.11 18.12
CA VAL A 608 7.97 15.43 17.42
C VAL A 608 6.96 14.31 17.68
N LYS A 609 5.72 14.70 17.90
CA LYS A 609 4.57 13.81 18.09
C LYS A 609 3.47 14.24 17.12
N VAL A 610 2.93 13.28 16.39
CA VAL A 610 1.74 13.45 15.54
C VAL A 610 0.65 12.58 16.14
N ASP A 611 -0.52 13.16 16.38
CA ASP A 611 -1.66 12.39 16.90
C ASP A 611 -2.20 11.41 15.85
N GLY A 612 -2.72 10.28 16.33
CA GLY A 612 -3.41 9.33 15.47
C GLY A 612 -4.72 9.94 14.96
N TYR A 613 -5.07 9.66 13.71
CA TYR A 613 -6.23 10.24 13.06
C TYR A 613 -6.87 9.27 12.08
N THR A 614 -8.18 9.40 11.89
CA THR A 614 -8.92 8.70 10.84
C THR A 614 -9.29 9.68 9.76
N GLU A 615 -8.93 9.35 8.53
CA GLU A 615 -9.32 10.12 7.37
C GLU A 615 -10.81 10.00 7.05
N SER A 616 -11.32 10.97 6.32
CA SER A 616 -12.68 11.03 5.83
C SER A 616 -12.71 11.36 4.34
N GLY A 617 -13.76 10.94 3.65
CA GLY A 617 -13.91 11.17 2.21
C GLY A 617 -13.09 10.21 1.35
N GLY A 618 -13.50 10.11 0.08
CA GLY A 618 -12.95 9.16 -0.89
C GLY A 618 -13.25 7.69 -0.56
N ALA A 619 -12.94 6.80 -1.51
CA ALA A 619 -13.23 5.37 -1.44
C ALA A 619 -12.43 4.57 -0.40
N PHE A 620 -11.25 5.05 -0.02
CA PHE A 620 -10.32 4.33 0.84
C PHE A 620 -9.75 5.25 1.93
N PRO A 621 -10.55 5.68 2.91
CA PRO A 621 -10.01 6.39 4.07
C PRO A 621 -9.09 5.48 4.90
N ALA A 622 -8.01 6.03 5.43
CA ALA A 622 -7.13 5.30 6.35
C ALA A 622 -7.23 5.85 7.78
N THR A 623 -7.09 4.97 8.77
CA THR A 623 -6.79 5.29 10.16
C THR A 623 -5.30 5.13 10.39
N PHE A 624 -4.65 6.20 10.82
CA PHE A 624 -3.24 6.23 11.17
C PHE A 624 -3.07 6.24 12.68
N ASP A 625 -2.18 5.40 13.18
CA ASP A 625 -1.75 5.44 14.57
C ASP A 625 -0.90 6.68 14.84
N GLY A 626 -0.88 7.12 16.10
CA GLY A 626 -0.05 8.26 16.51
C GLY A 626 1.44 7.95 16.36
N GLN A 627 2.20 8.92 15.83
CA GLN A 627 3.64 8.80 15.65
C GLN A 627 4.39 9.62 16.69
N LYS A 628 5.52 9.10 17.17
CA LYS A 628 6.42 9.84 18.04
C LYS A 628 7.86 9.41 17.79
N HIS A 629 8.74 10.38 17.58
CA HIS A 629 10.16 10.10 17.34
C HIS A 629 11.05 11.20 17.90
N ASN A 630 12.26 10.81 18.30
CA ASN A 630 13.30 11.72 18.74
C ASN A 630 14.39 11.78 17.65
N ALA A 631 14.85 12.97 17.31
CA ALA A 631 15.95 13.19 16.39
C ALA A 631 17.11 13.86 17.11
N ASP A 632 18.32 13.39 16.80
CA ASP A 632 19.56 13.83 17.44
C ASP A 632 20.54 14.27 16.35
N GLU A 633 21.02 15.51 16.45
CA GLU A 633 21.85 16.12 15.41
C GLU A 633 23.08 16.79 16.00
N LEU A 634 24.24 16.48 15.44
CA LEU A 634 25.51 17.14 15.70
C LEU A 634 25.87 18.02 14.51
N ARG A 635 26.32 19.24 14.77
CA ARG A 635 26.89 20.13 13.75
C ARG A 635 28.25 20.63 14.19
N LEU A 636 29.17 20.69 13.24
CA LEU A 636 30.46 21.34 13.38
C LEU A 636 30.60 22.34 12.25
N GLY A 637 30.97 23.58 12.57
CA GLY A 637 31.14 24.58 11.54
C GLY A 637 32.18 25.63 11.87
N VAL A 638 32.50 26.42 10.86
CA VAL A 638 33.35 27.59 10.98
C VAL A 638 32.71 28.75 10.22
N ALA A 639 32.70 29.91 10.86
CA ALA A 639 32.32 31.17 10.24
C ALA A 639 33.58 32.00 9.95
N ALA A 640 33.61 32.66 8.80
CA ALA A 640 34.59 33.68 8.46
C ALA A 640 33.88 35.03 8.36
N ASP A 641 34.37 36.02 9.09
CA ASP A 641 33.74 37.33 9.25
C ASP A 641 34.62 38.43 8.61
N TRP A 642 34.05 39.19 7.68
CA TRP A 642 34.70 40.31 6.99
C TRP A 642 33.98 41.62 7.28
N SER A 643 34.74 42.65 7.65
CA SER A 643 34.23 44.02 7.76
C SER A 643 34.43 44.74 6.43
N LEU A 644 33.36 44.94 5.64
CA LEU A 644 33.43 45.68 4.38
C LEU A 644 33.47 47.20 4.62
N THR A 645 32.64 47.68 5.54
CA THR A 645 32.62 49.07 6.01
C THR A 645 32.36 49.08 7.52
N PRO A 646 32.50 50.22 8.22
CA PRO A 646 32.11 50.31 9.63
C PRO A 646 30.63 49.97 9.91
N ALA A 647 29.77 50.02 8.89
CA ALA A 647 28.35 49.72 8.99
C ALA A 647 27.95 48.37 8.36
N THR A 648 28.79 47.76 7.52
CA THR A 648 28.44 46.54 6.79
C THR A 648 29.48 45.45 7.01
N GLY A 649 29.03 44.32 7.53
CA GLY A 649 29.80 43.07 7.64
C GLY A 649 29.24 42.00 6.71
N VAL A 650 30.12 41.09 6.28
CA VAL A 650 29.74 39.87 5.58
C VAL A 650 30.30 38.69 6.35
N ARG A 651 29.49 37.64 6.51
CA ARG A 651 29.89 36.38 7.10
C ARG A 651 29.69 35.26 6.08
N GLY A 652 30.69 34.40 5.97
CA GLY A 652 30.59 33.12 5.25
C GLY A 652 30.61 31.98 6.26
N THR A 653 29.77 30.97 6.06
CA THR A 653 29.70 29.79 6.93
C THR A 653 29.86 28.52 6.12
N ILE A 654 30.59 27.56 6.68
CA ILE A 654 30.58 26.17 6.24
C ILE A 654 30.39 25.29 7.47
N GLU A 655 29.52 24.30 7.35
CA GLU A 655 29.21 23.36 8.42
C GLU A 655 28.99 21.95 7.86
N THR A 656 29.37 20.96 8.66
CA THR A 656 29.03 19.56 8.44
C THR A 656 28.03 19.13 9.51
N VAL A 657 27.06 18.34 9.10
CA VAL A 657 25.96 17.88 9.94
C VAL A 657 25.97 16.36 10.00
N HIS A 658 25.73 15.81 11.19
CA HIS A 658 25.64 14.39 11.46
C HIS A 658 24.38 14.08 12.27
N ARG A 659 23.51 13.21 11.75
CA ARG A 659 22.36 12.65 12.48
C ARG A 659 22.75 11.36 13.17
N LEU A 660 22.41 11.27 14.46
CA LEU A 660 22.74 10.12 15.30
C LEU A 660 21.69 9.00 15.20
N ASP A 661 20.45 9.33 14.86
CA ASP A 661 19.39 8.34 14.63
C ASP A 661 19.55 7.59 13.29
N ASP A 662 19.02 6.36 13.21
CA ASP A 662 19.16 5.50 12.03
C ASP A 662 17.97 5.60 11.07
N ARG A 663 16.77 5.79 11.63
CA ARG A 663 15.48 5.73 10.93
C ARG A 663 14.53 6.78 11.50
N GLY A 664 13.59 7.23 10.68
CA GLY A 664 12.46 8.06 11.11
C GLY A 664 11.42 7.26 11.92
N PRO A 665 10.25 7.87 12.25
CA PRO A 665 9.16 7.16 12.91
C PRO A 665 8.63 6.02 12.04
N ALA A 666 8.21 4.93 12.68
CA ALA A 666 7.38 3.91 12.03
C ALA A 666 6.00 4.50 11.68
N LEU A 667 5.38 3.95 10.64
CA LEU A 667 4.06 4.33 10.17
C LEU A 667 3.17 3.10 10.26
N SER A 668 2.18 3.12 11.15
CA SER A 668 1.22 2.03 11.31
C SER A 668 -0.21 2.53 11.26
N GLY A 669 -1.11 1.62 10.90
CA GLY A 669 -2.54 1.91 10.83
C GLY A 669 -3.28 0.88 9.98
N SER A 670 -4.50 1.25 9.60
CA SER A 670 -5.36 0.44 8.76
C SER A 670 -6.16 1.29 7.79
N GLU A 671 -6.72 0.68 6.76
CA GLU A 671 -7.89 1.24 6.09
C GLU A 671 -9.05 1.33 7.12
N ALA A 672 -9.91 2.34 7.01
CA ALA A 672 -10.86 2.71 8.07
C ALA A 672 -11.90 1.63 8.38
N SER A 673 -12.18 0.72 7.44
CA SER A 673 -13.01 -0.47 7.66
C SER A 673 -12.24 -1.67 8.23
N GLY A 674 -10.92 -1.58 8.32
CA GLY A 674 -10.03 -2.61 8.88
C GLY A 674 -9.62 -3.71 7.89
N LEU A 675 -9.97 -3.57 6.61
CA LEU A 675 -9.71 -4.57 5.57
C LEU A 675 -8.23 -4.62 5.11
N LEU A 676 -7.53 -3.49 5.19
CA LEU A 676 -6.09 -3.41 4.90
C LEU A 676 -5.40 -2.89 6.16
N SER A 677 -4.26 -3.45 6.52
CA SER A 677 -3.39 -2.88 7.55
C SER A 677 -2.01 -2.59 6.97
N PHE A 678 -1.34 -1.59 7.52
CA PHE A 678 0.03 -1.28 7.16
C PHE A 678 0.84 -1.09 8.44
N ASN A 679 2.08 -1.56 8.41
CA ASN A 679 3.03 -1.39 9.49
C ASN A 679 4.43 -1.27 8.87
N GLU A 680 4.75 -0.05 8.46
CA GLU A 680 5.99 0.25 7.76
C GLU A 680 7.05 0.72 8.76
N PRO A 681 8.23 0.08 8.79
CA PRO A 681 9.33 0.56 9.59
C PRO A 681 9.78 1.93 9.06
N GLY A 682 10.23 2.81 9.97
CA GLY A 682 10.67 4.14 9.57
C GLY A 682 11.76 4.13 8.50
N ALA A 683 11.66 5.07 7.56
CA ALA A 683 12.60 5.22 6.47
C ALA A 683 14.02 5.50 7.01
N ARG A 684 15.04 4.92 6.36
CA ARG A 684 16.44 5.20 6.69
C ARG A 684 16.73 6.67 6.40
N ILE A 685 17.36 7.36 7.36
CA ILE A 685 17.72 8.76 7.19
C ILE A 685 19.15 8.89 6.65
N ARG A 686 19.38 9.94 5.87
CA ARG A 686 20.74 10.30 5.47
C ARG A 686 21.45 10.91 6.67
N LYS A 687 22.55 10.28 7.09
CA LYS A 687 23.26 10.68 8.30
C LYS A 687 24.15 11.91 8.14
N ASN A 688 24.69 12.16 6.96
CA ASN A 688 25.70 13.20 6.77
C ASN A 688 25.37 14.11 5.59
N TRP A 689 25.50 15.42 5.81
CA TRP A 689 25.46 16.43 4.75
C TRP A 689 26.27 17.65 5.15
N GLN A 690 26.60 18.49 4.17
CA GLN A 690 27.28 19.76 4.34
C GLN A 690 26.31 20.91 4.01
N ARG A 691 26.52 22.05 4.68
CA ARG A 691 25.82 23.30 4.40
C ARG A 691 26.80 24.45 4.31
N VAL A 692 26.51 25.38 3.42
CA VAL A 692 27.22 26.65 3.27
C VAL A 692 26.22 27.79 3.38
N GLY A 693 26.68 28.93 3.89
CA GLY A 693 25.83 30.10 4.04
C GLY A 693 26.60 31.41 3.91
N VAL A 694 25.87 32.46 3.57
CA VAL A 694 26.37 33.84 3.55
C VAL A 694 25.35 34.72 4.25
N ASP A 695 25.84 35.53 5.19
CA ASP A 695 25.07 36.54 5.90
C ASP A 695 25.64 37.93 5.61
N VAL A 696 24.76 38.91 5.41
CA VAL A 696 25.12 40.32 5.27
C VAL A 696 24.45 41.10 6.38
N ASP A 697 25.27 41.64 7.29
CA ASP A 697 24.82 42.47 8.40
C ASP A 697 25.03 43.95 8.07
N HIS A 698 23.96 44.74 8.09
CA HIS A 698 24.00 46.17 7.83
C HIS A 698 23.40 46.98 8.99
N ARG A 699 24.22 47.85 9.57
CA ARG A 699 23.85 48.76 10.65
C ARG A 699 23.17 50.00 10.09
N ILE A 700 21.85 50.11 10.34
CA ILE A 700 21.04 51.27 9.93
C ILE A 700 21.22 52.42 10.94
N LYS A 701 21.30 52.09 12.23
CA LYS A 701 21.56 53.03 13.34
C LYS A 701 22.48 52.35 14.36
N PRO A 702 23.13 53.08 15.28
CA PRO A 702 23.96 52.48 16.32
C PRO A 702 23.29 51.33 17.10
N ASN A 703 21.97 51.42 17.28
CA ASN A 703 21.15 50.42 17.97
C ASN A 703 20.30 49.55 17.02
N MET A 704 20.47 49.60 15.69
CA MET A 704 19.60 48.88 14.75
C MET A 704 20.38 48.21 13.62
N VAL A 705 20.19 46.90 13.46
CA VAL A 705 20.85 46.07 12.43
C VAL A 705 19.81 45.30 11.64
N VAL A 706 20.00 45.25 10.32
CA VAL A 706 19.29 44.34 9.43
C VAL A 706 20.27 43.31 8.88
N THR A 707 19.84 42.06 8.85
CA THR A 707 20.59 40.93 8.34
C THR A 707 19.82 40.28 7.21
N VAL A 708 20.53 40.00 6.12
CA VAL A 708 20.03 39.16 5.03
C VAL A 708 20.92 37.93 4.94
N SER A 709 20.30 36.75 4.98
CA SER A 709 21.01 35.47 5.01
C SER A 709 20.55 34.58 3.87
N ALA A 710 21.48 33.83 3.29
CA ALA A 710 21.20 32.80 2.28
C ALA A 710 22.07 31.57 2.53
N HIS A 711 21.45 30.39 2.54
CA HIS A 711 22.13 29.12 2.79
C HIS A 711 21.76 28.09 1.74
N ALA A 712 22.68 27.17 1.48
CA ALA A 712 22.47 26.01 0.62
C ALA A 712 23.08 24.77 1.26
N ALA A 713 22.37 23.65 1.18
CA ALA A 713 22.82 22.36 1.70
C ALA A 713 22.94 21.33 0.59
N THR A 714 23.93 20.45 0.73
CA THR A 714 23.94 19.18 0.00
C THR A 714 22.76 18.32 0.46
N SER A 715 22.38 17.30 -0.33
CA SER A 715 21.23 16.45 -0.01
C SER A 715 21.29 15.91 1.43
N GLY A 716 20.24 16.16 2.21
CA GLY A 716 20.14 15.89 3.65
C GLY A 716 18.80 16.34 4.20
N GLU A 717 18.72 16.52 5.53
CA GLU A 717 17.48 16.94 6.21
C GLU A 717 17.32 18.46 6.33
N ASP A 718 18.39 19.24 6.10
CA ASP A 718 18.28 20.68 5.93
C ASP A 718 17.61 21.06 4.60
N PRO A 719 17.06 22.29 4.49
CA PRO A 719 16.61 22.83 3.21
C PRO A 719 17.72 22.81 2.16
N SER A 720 17.38 22.46 0.92
CA SER A 720 18.29 22.61 -0.21
C SER A 720 18.75 24.06 -0.33
N TYR A 721 17.81 24.99 -0.15
CA TYR A 721 18.06 26.42 -0.08
C TYR A 721 17.18 27.06 0.99
N SER A 722 17.72 28.03 1.70
CA SER A 722 16.96 28.88 2.61
C SER A 722 17.44 30.33 2.57
N ALA A 723 16.54 31.26 2.83
CA ALA A 723 16.84 32.68 2.91
C ALA A 723 16.06 33.33 4.05
N ALA A 724 16.70 34.26 4.76
CA ALA A 724 16.08 34.96 5.87
C ALA A 724 16.37 36.45 5.84
N VAL A 725 15.45 37.22 6.43
CA VAL A 725 15.64 38.64 6.76
C VAL A 725 15.35 38.82 8.23
N SER A 726 16.32 39.36 8.96
CA SER A 726 16.26 39.62 10.40
C SER A 726 16.47 41.10 10.69
N LEU A 727 15.60 41.70 11.51
CA LEU A 727 15.74 43.04 12.06
C LEU A 727 16.00 42.94 13.56
N ARG A 728 16.97 43.69 14.07
CA ARG A 728 17.27 43.76 15.51
C ARG A 728 17.42 45.21 15.94
N LEU A 729 16.87 45.52 17.11
CA LEU A 729 16.83 46.86 17.69
C LEU A 729 17.16 46.80 19.18
N GLY A 730 18.14 47.59 19.62
CA GLY A 730 18.41 47.85 21.04
C GLY A 730 17.65 49.09 21.52
N PHE A 731 17.09 49.07 22.73
CA PHE A 731 16.32 50.19 23.29
C PHE A 731 16.49 50.35 24.80
#